data_AF-A0A5A9ZPX6-F1
#
_entry.id   AF-A0A5A9ZPX6-F1
#
_cell.length_a   1.000
_cell.length_b   1.000
_cell.length_c   1.000
_cell.angle_alpha   90.00
_cell.angle_beta   90.00
_cell.angle_gamma   90.00
#
_symmetry.space_group_name_H-M   'P 1'
#
loop_
_entity.id
_entity.type
_entity.pdbx_description
1 polymer ?
#
loop_
_entity_poly.entity_id
_entity_poly.type
_entity_poly.pdbx_seq_one_letter_code
_entity_poly.pdbx_strand_id
1 'polypeptide(L)'
;MMRSARRAGVSAVFLAALLAAPMPVGAETVLDATAIGVSDELSFRDRTDEIMMPIPVPGGLSPRTLIATVQTPVDLERGHLEAWSGGLLLARVELDGAQVFQRVEVPLDRARVRDKVADLTLRTVLTSVGQACPDWSERSLELRDSKVVYGGEPEVPGVLADFIPPVLDRLEIYLPDEPSVAESQAAADLSAVAAARFGKRGLEVDVLPASATRPDTATSFTRRVEIREGGEPRIDLLKAPVPTVEIVGDAASLSQQARSVSTDLGRLAISDAVTVEAPLPVPRGLITEATLDELGTGSVSVRSAGSVRAGFGVDQTRLAAVTGDVTVDLRGSYSPPPGGRSGLLVVSVGDTILDSWAADDSGVLDRSLTIPAALLGRYTEVSVSLQTAGEGAACGVMQPLTMLISGDTRLRLSDPASPAPRGFESLPQAFMPEVQIATGTSSLADTRRAINLVTELQRLSEVPLRPKWVTVDELISGRAHGVLIASNGVPEQLTLPLELTGGRALEVVARGEEDPSTLRFYEDIDFASLQVVEDGDRAVLVASTTSGSAELDRTLDWLSDDKDRWGALRGNVVFTAPSRDPLSLSTTEALGLPAEKSADGGPVRTALIVGSVTLVAGLALGGLVWLATRSGRSGRRS
;
A
#
# COMPACT_ATOMS: atom_id res chain seq x y z
N MET A 1 -4.91 82.58 -64.35
CA MET A 1 -4.06 83.55 -63.64
C MET A 1 -3.98 83.14 -62.17
N MET A 2 -2.75 82.89 -61.70
CA MET A 2 -2.27 82.63 -60.33
C MET A 2 -3.28 82.42 -59.18
N ARG A 3 -3.16 81.28 -58.48
CA ARG A 3 -2.64 81.23 -57.10
C ARG A 3 -2.38 79.79 -56.62
N SER A 4 -1.29 79.67 -55.85
CA SER A 4 -0.71 78.51 -55.13
C SER A 4 -1.70 77.87 -54.14
N ALA A 5 -1.50 76.68 -53.54
CA ALA A 5 -0.27 76.08 -53.04
C ALA A 5 -0.47 74.62 -52.55
N ARG A 6 0.67 73.97 -52.30
CA ARG A 6 0.97 72.88 -51.35
C ARG A 6 0.68 71.42 -51.77
N ARG A 7 1.80 70.76 -52.10
CA ARG A 7 2.04 69.31 -52.02
C ARG A 7 1.97 68.84 -50.56
N ALA A 8 1.33 67.71 -50.33
CA ALA A 8 1.63 66.80 -49.23
C ALA A 8 1.45 65.37 -49.76
N GLY A 9 2.55 64.63 -49.86
CA GLY A 9 2.54 63.21 -50.20
C GLY A 9 2.15 62.40 -48.97
N VAL A 10 1.19 61.49 -49.14
CA VAL A 10 0.83 60.50 -48.14
C VAL A 10 1.52 59.19 -48.53
N SER A 11 2.54 58.82 -47.76
CA SER A 11 3.15 57.48 -47.80
C SER A 11 2.19 56.49 -47.12
N ALA A 12 1.73 55.50 -47.88
CA ALA A 12 0.99 54.36 -47.34
C ALA A 12 1.97 53.39 -46.67
N VAL A 13 1.82 53.20 -45.36
CA VAL A 13 2.51 52.16 -44.59
C VAL A 13 1.71 50.88 -44.72
N PHE A 14 2.30 49.84 -45.33
CA PHE A 14 1.78 48.48 -45.29
C PHE A 14 2.12 47.87 -43.93
N LEU A 15 1.09 47.58 -43.12
CA LEU A 15 1.19 46.80 -41.90
C LEU A 15 1.00 45.33 -42.26
N ALA A 16 2.08 44.55 -42.22
CA ALA A 16 2.01 43.10 -42.38
C ALA A 16 1.52 42.48 -41.05
N ALA A 17 0.29 41.99 -41.04
CA ALA A 17 -0.23 41.17 -39.95
C ALA A 17 0.36 39.75 -40.06
N LEU A 18 1.31 39.43 -39.17
CA LEU A 18 1.72 38.05 -38.93
C LEU A 18 0.60 37.34 -38.16
N LEU A 19 -0.22 36.57 -38.89
CA LEU A 19 -1.09 35.56 -38.31
C LEU A 19 -0.19 34.49 -37.67
N ALA A 20 -0.10 34.50 -36.34
CA ALA A 20 0.45 33.39 -35.59
C ALA A 20 -0.46 32.18 -35.82
N ALA A 21 0.02 31.20 -36.59
CA ALA A 21 -0.60 29.89 -36.63
C ALA A 21 -0.56 29.31 -35.21
N PRO A 22 -1.65 28.68 -34.71
CA PRO A 22 -1.59 27.96 -33.46
C PRO A 22 -0.49 26.89 -33.59
N MET A 23 0.47 26.92 -32.67
CA MET A 23 1.44 25.83 -32.57
C MET A 23 0.66 24.53 -32.39
N PRO A 24 1.05 23.42 -33.05
CA PRO A 24 0.45 22.13 -32.77
C PRO A 24 0.56 21.88 -31.27
N VAL A 25 -0.58 21.59 -30.62
CA VAL A 25 -0.61 21.13 -29.24
C VAL A 25 0.30 19.90 -29.20
N GLY A 26 1.45 20.02 -28.53
CA GLY A 26 2.36 18.89 -28.37
C GLY A 26 1.63 17.75 -27.66
N ALA A 27 2.06 16.51 -27.89
CA ALA A 27 1.53 15.38 -27.16
C ALA A 27 1.56 15.64 -25.64
N GLU A 28 0.45 15.32 -24.97
CA GLU A 28 0.24 15.54 -23.55
C GLU A 28 0.07 14.18 -22.87
N THR A 29 0.82 13.96 -21.81
CA THR A 29 0.71 12.75 -20.97
C THR A 29 0.23 13.19 -19.59
N VAL A 30 -0.81 12.56 -19.05
CA VAL A 30 -1.36 12.88 -17.73
C VAL A 30 -1.18 11.68 -16.82
N LEU A 31 -0.55 11.89 -15.66
CA LEU A 31 -0.40 10.89 -14.62
C LEU A 31 -1.11 11.36 -13.35
N ASP A 32 -1.85 10.48 -12.70
CA ASP A 32 -2.46 10.77 -11.38
C ASP A 32 -1.47 10.57 -10.23
N ALA A 33 -1.90 10.96 -9.02
CA ALA A 33 -1.13 10.87 -7.79
C ALA A 33 -0.61 9.46 -7.53
N THR A 34 -1.50 8.45 -7.61
CA THR A 34 -1.13 7.04 -7.41
C THR A 34 -0.03 6.61 -8.38
N ALA A 35 -0.16 6.88 -9.69
CA ALA A 35 0.82 6.49 -10.71
C ALA A 35 2.21 7.11 -10.47
N ILE A 36 2.26 8.33 -9.93
CA ILE A 36 3.53 8.99 -9.57
C ILE A 36 4.03 8.63 -8.17
N GLY A 37 3.30 7.82 -7.41
CA GLY A 37 3.65 7.37 -6.07
C GLY A 37 3.40 8.40 -4.97
N VAL A 38 2.42 9.26 -5.15
CA VAL A 38 1.92 10.22 -4.17
C VAL A 38 0.54 9.76 -3.70
N SER A 39 0.22 10.00 -2.42
CA SER A 39 -1.12 9.72 -1.87
C SER A 39 -2.20 10.49 -2.64
N ASP A 40 -3.36 9.85 -2.86
CA ASP A 40 -4.51 10.49 -3.50
C ASP A 40 -5.09 11.64 -2.65
N GLU A 41 -4.78 11.65 -1.35
CA GLU A 41 -5.13 12.68 -0.37
C GLU A 41 -3.89 13.12 0.42
N LEU A 42 -3.61 14.42 0.41
CA LEU A 42 -2.55 15.05 1.21
C LEU A 42 -3.15 16.04 2.21
N SER A 43 -2.93 15.78 3.50
CA SER A 43 -3.51 16.55 4.61
C SER A 43 -2.52 17.58 5.16
N PHE A 44 -2.92 18.85 5.15
CA PHE A 44 -2.19 19.95 5.80
C PHE A 44 -2.84 20.25 7.15
N ARG A 45 -2.14 19.89 8.24
CA ARG A 45 -2.69 19.80 9.61
C ARG A 45 -2.35 20.98 10.51
N ASP A 46 -1.69 22.00 9.97
CA ASP A 46 -1.41 23.25 10.68
C ASP A 46 -1.70 24.47 9.78
N ARG A 47 -1.76 25.65 10.40
CA ARG A 47 -1.86 26.94 9.75
C ARG A 47 -0.73 27.17 8.75
N THR A 48 0.46 26.69 9.07
CA THR A 48 1.58 26.64 8.12
C THR A 48 2.15 25.25 8.14
N ASP A 49 1.92 24.51 7.06
CA ASP A 49 2.35 23.14 6.92
C ASP A 49 3.01 22.94 5.56
N GLU A 50 4.01 22.06 5.49
CA GLU A 50 4.85 21.84 4.31
C GLU A 50 4.89 20.35 3.98
N ILE A 51 4.50 20.00 2.75
CA ILE A 51 4.53 18.62 2.23
C ILE A 51 5.46 18.56 1.03
N MET A 52 6.42 17.64 1.06
CA MET A 52 7.25 17.32 -0.10
C MET A 52 6.51 16.34 -1.00
N MET A 53 6.40 16.68 -2.28
CA MET A 53 5.73 15.88 -3.32
C MET A 53 6.73 15.61 -4.46
N PRO A 54 7.57 14.57 -4.39
CA PRO A 54 8.48 14.26 -5.48
C PRO A 54 7.70 13.83 -6.73
N ILE A 55 8.00 14.44 -7.88
CA ILE A 55 7.31 14.14 -9.14
C ILE A 55 8.27 13.38 -10.07
N PRO A 56 8.07 12.08 -10.35
CA PRO A 56 8.88 11.35 -11.30
C PRO A 56 8.75 11.95 -12.70
N VAL A 57 9.86 11.99 -13.44
CA VAL A 57 9.94 12.55 -14.79
C VAL A 57 10.50 11.47 -15.72
N PRO A 58 9.63 10.67 -16.37
CA PRO A 58 10.05 9.72 -17.40
C PRO A 58 10.82 10.40 -18.54
N GLY A 59 11.69 9.64 -19.22
CA GLY A 59 12.41 10.12 -20.40
C GLY A 59 11.44 10.59 -21.49
N GLY A 60 11.80 11.65 -22.22
CA GLY A 60 10.92 12.28 -23.22
C GLY A 60 9.82 13.20 -22.65
N LEU A 61 9.57 13.17 -21.33
CA LEU A 61 8.55 13.99 -20.69
C LEU A 61 9.12 15.22 -19.97
N SER A 62 8.32 16.29 -19.94
CA SER A 62 8.59 17.51 -19.17
C SER A 62 7.36 17.88 -18.33
N PRO A 63 7.46 18.00 -16.98
CA PRO A 63 6.30 18.38 -16.16
C PRO A 63 5.85 19.80 -16.51
N ARG A 64 4.54 20.00 -16.64
CA ARG A 64 3.93 21.27 -17.05
C ARG A 64 3.05 21.86 -15.97
N THR A 65 2.14 21.07 -15.42
CA THR A 65 1.15 21.57 -14.47
C THR A 65 0.75 20.47 -13.50
N LEU A 66 0.77 20.78 -12.21
CA LEU A 66 0.03 20.01 -11.20
C LEU A 66 -1.38 20.58 -11.11
N ILE A 67 -2.36 19.71 -11.25
CA ILE A 67 -3.78 19.99 -11.11
C ILE A 67 -4.27 19.24 -9.89
N ALA A 68 -5.00 19.90 -9.00
CA ALA A 68 -5.57 19.25 -7.83
C ALA A 68 -6.86 19.95 -7.36
N THR A 69 -7.57 19.31 -6.45
CA THR A 69 -8.73 19.87 -5.76
C THR A 69 -8.39 20.08 -4.30
N VAL A 70 -8.41 21.33 -3.83
CA VAL A 70 -8.32 21.66 -2.41
C VAL A 70 -9.71 21.53 -1.79
N GLN A 71 -9.81 20.75 -0.71
CA GLN A 71 -10.95 20.77 0.20
C GLN A 71 -10.60 21.65 1.39
N THR A 72 -11.33 22.77 1.54
CA THR A 72 -11.06 23.72 2.61
C THR A 72 -11.70 23.28 3.92
N PRO A 73 -11.03 23.49 5.06
CA PRO A 73 -11.63 23.24 6.37
C PRO A 73 -12.65 24.33 6.74
N VAL A 74 -13.63 23.98 7.58
CA VAL A 74 -14.80 24.82 7.89
C VAL A 74 -14.48 26.17 8.54
N ASP A 75 -13.36 26.26 9.25
CA ASP A 75 -12.96 27.45 10.01
C ASP A 75 -11.99 28.35 9.22
N LEU A 76 -11.77 28.09 7.92
CA LEU A 76 -10.91 28.89 7.05
C LEU A 76 -11.62 30.20 6.66
N GLU A 77 -10.95 31.35 6.88
CA GLU A 77 -11.37 32.64 6.31
C GLU A 77 -10.73 32.83 4.95
N ARG A 78 -9.40 32.68 4.88
CA ARG A 78 -8.57 32.85 3.68
C ARG A 78 -7.23 32.17 3.88
N GLY A 79 -6.53 31.89 2.80
CA GLY A 79 -5.17 31.39 2.87
C GLY A 79 -4.51 31.38 1.51
N HIS A 80 -3.33 30.75 1.43
CA HIS A 80 -2.73 30.44 0.15
C HIS A 80 -1.95 29.13 0.21
N LEU A 81 -1.88 28.47 -0.95
CA LEU A 81 -1.01 27.34 -1.22
C LEU A 81 0.17 27.84 -2.06
N GLU A 82 1.38 27.62 -1.57
CA GLU A 82 2.61 27.93 -2.29
C GLU A 82 3.25 26.66 -2.81
N ALA A 83 3.73 26.71 -4.05
CA ALA A 83 4.49 25.65 -4.66
C ALA A 83 5.94 26.09 -4.84
N TRP A 84 6.86 25.31 -4.28
CA TRP A 84 8.29 25.58 -4.29
C TRP A 84 9.04 24.45 -4.98
N SER A 85 10.10 24.79 -5.71
CA SER A 85 11.11 23.83 -6.15
C SER A 85 12.44 24.23 -5.52
N GLY A 86 12.83 23.54 -4.44
CA GLY A 86 13.80 24.02 -3.44
C GLY A 86 13.57 25.50 -3.10
N GLY A 87 14.55 26.37 -3.32
CA GLY A 87 14.39 27.82 -3.03
C GLY A 87 13.59 28.66 -4.04
N LEU A 88 13.02 28.07 -5.10
CA LEU A 88 12.29 28.82 -6.14
C LEU A 88 10.77 28.71 -5.93
N LEU A 89 10.09 29.85 -5.73
CA LEU A 89 8.62 29.90 -5.75
C LEU A 89 8.12 29.73 -7.20
N LEU A 90 7.44 28.62 -7.45
CA LEU A 90 6.81 28.31 -8.73
C LEU A 90 5.50 29.08 -8.88
N ALA A 91 4.63 29.00 -7.85
CA ALA A 91 3.33 29.67 -7.81
C ALA A 91 2.83 29.88 -6.38
N ARG A 92 1.92 30.85 -6.22
CA ARG A 92 1.10 31.05 -5.03
C ARG A 92 -0.36 31.13 -5.47
N VAL A 93 -1.18 30.23 -4.95
CA VAL A 93 -2.60 30.11 -5.26
C VAL A 93 -3.40 30.54 -4.03
N GLU A 94 -4.24 31.56 -4.16
CA GLU A 94 -5.10 32.01 -3.06
C GLU A 94 -6.21 30.98 -2.79
N LEU A 95 -6.52 30.78 -1.52
CA LEU A 95 -7.54 29.86 -1.03
C LEU A 95 -8.69 30.65 -0.41
N ASP A 96 -9.90 30.38 -0.89
CA ASP A 96 -11.11 31.05 -0.42
C ASP A 96 -11.87 30.16 0.58
N GLY A 97 -11.97 30.61 1.83
CA GLY A 97 -12.71 29.89 2.87
C GLY A 97 -14.21 29.73 2.61
N ALA A 98 -14.78 30.49 1.67
CA ALA A 98 -16.16 30.33 1.24
C ALA A 98 -16.37 29.13 0.29
N GLN A 99 -15.30 28.57 -0.29
CA GLN A 99 -15.37 27.45 -1.25
C GLN A 99 -14.96 26.14 -0.59
N VAL A 100 -15.93 25.23 -0.37
CA VAL A 100 -15.63 23.90 0.19
C VAL A 100 -14.65 23.11 -0.68
N PHE A 101 -14.79 23.20 -2.00
CA PHE A 101 -13.89 22.58 -2.97
C PHE A 101 -13.41 23.63 -3.97
N GLN A 102 -12.10 23.77 -4.10
CA GLN A 102 -11.45 24.71 -5.01
C GLN A 102 -10.45 23.98 -5.90
N ARG A 103 -10.61 24.08 -7.21
CA ARG A 103 -9.60 23.57 -8.16
C ARG A 103 -8.38 24.49 -8.16
N VAL A 104 -7.19 23.91 -8.07
CA VAL A 104 -5.91 24.62 -8.13
C VAL A 104 -5.05 24.09 -9.25
N GLU A 105 -4.31 25.00 -9.89
CA GLU A 105 -3.36 24.70 -10.96
C GLU A 105 -2.02 25.33 -10.62
N VAL A 106 -0.98 24.50 -10.58
CA VAL A 106 0.37 24.88 -10.20
C VAL A 106 1.29 24.65 -11.41
N PRO A 107 1.86 25.70 -12.03
CA PRO A 107 2.83 25.56 -13.10
C PRO A 107 4.12 24.90 -12.61
N LEU A 108 4.61 23.92 -13.37
CA LEU A 108 5.82 23.13 -13.08
C LEU A 108 6.92 23.30 -14.14
N ASP A 109 6.71 24.18 -15.13
CA ASP A 109 7.65 24.43 -16.23
C ASP A 109 9.04 24.90 -15.76
N ARG A 110 9.11 25.48 -14.56
CA ARG A 110 10.35 25.94 -13.91
C ARG A 110 10.80 25.03 -12.76
N ALA A 111 10.14 23.90 -12.54
CA ALA A 111 10.54 22.94 -11.52
C ALA A 111 11.92 22.36 -11.88
N ARG A 112 12.80 22.24 -10.88
CA ARG A 112 14.11 21.64 -11.08
C ARG A 112 13.97 20.13 -11.09
N VAL A 113 14.41 19.51 -12.18
CA VAL A 113 14.49 18.06 -12.34
C VAL A 113 15.92 17.60 -12.06
N ARG A 114 16.08 16.64 -11.14
CA ARG A 114 17.34 15.96 -10.82
C ARG A 114 17.07 14.47 -10.72
N ASP A 115 17.95 13.65 -11.29
CA ASP A 115 17.85 12.19 -11.22
C ASP A 115 16.46 11.65 -11.63
N LYS A 116 15.87 12.23 -12.69
CA LYS A 116 14.53 11.92 -13.20
C LYS A 116 13.39 12.20 -12.19
N VAL A 117 13.58 13.15 -11.25
CA VAL A 117 12.57 13.62 -10.30
C VAL A 117 12.53 15.15 -10.27
N ALA A 118 11.34 15.73 -10.39
CA ALA A 118 11.09 17.14 -10.12
C ALA A 118 10.84 17.35 -8.62
N ASP A 119 11.62 18.23 -8.02
CA ASP A 119 11.46 18.62 -6.61
C ASP A 119 10.28 19.59 -6.51
N LEU A 120 9.21 19.19 -5.82
CA LEU A 120 8.08 20.05 -5.47
C LEU A 120 7.80 19.99 -3.96
N THR A 121 7.68 21.15 -3.34
CA THR A 121 7.24 21.33 -1.95
C THR A 121 6.00 22.21 -1.97
N LEU A 122 4.93 21.72 -1.38
CA LEU A 122 3.67 22.43 -1.22
C LEU A 122 3.60 22.99 0.20
N ARG A 123 3.27 24.27 0.34
CA ARG A 123 3.17 24.94 1.64
C ARG A 123 1.85 25.66 1.78
N THR A 124 1.14 25.45 2.87
CA THR A 124 -0.06 26.22 3.20
C THR A 124 0.27 27.38 4.13
N VAL A 125 -0.48 28.47 4.01
CA VAL A 125 -0.54 29.54 5.01
C VAL A 125 -2.00 29.94 5.17
N LEU A 126 -2.61 29.54 6.29
CA LEU A 126 -4.04 29.66 6.55
C LEU A 126 -4.35 30.79 7.53
N THR A 127 -5.56 31.34 7.45
CA THR A 127 -6.11 32.32 8.38
C THR A 127 -7.50 31.85 8.79
N SER A 128 -7.74 31.69 10.10
CA SER A 128 -9.02 31.25 10.63
C SER A 128 -10.03 32.38 10.75
N VAL A 129 -11.32 32.03 10.76
CA VAL A 129 -12.40 32.96 11.07
C VAL A 129 -12.32 33.39 12.54
N GLY A 130 -12.24 34.70 12.81
CA GLY A 130 -12.31 35.26 14.15
C GLY A 130 -10.99 35.18 14.95
N GLN A 131 -11.09 35.05 16.28
CA GLN A 131 -9.94 34.99 17.20
C GLN A 131 -9.74 33.59 17.82
N ALA A 132 -10.47 32.59 17.33
CA ALA A 132 -10.32 31.20 17.77
C ALA A 132 -9.14 30.53 17.06
N CYS A 133 -8.45 29.64 17.77
CA CYS A 133 -7.39 28.78 17.22
C CYS A 133 -8.06 27.45 16.90
N PRO A 134 -8.61 27.26 15.69
CA PRO A 134 -9.16 25.96 15.33
C PRO A 134 -8.04 24.90 15.38
N ASP A 135 -8.42 23.71 15.84
CA ASP A 135 -7.56 22.55 15.75
C ASP A 135 -7.64 22.00 14.31
N TRP A 136 -6.63 22.32 13.51
CA TRP A 136 -6.53 21.86 12.12
C TRP A 136 -6.09 20.39 12.02
N SER A 137 -5.72 19.73 13.12
CA SER A 137 -5.28 18.33 13.07
C SER A 137 -6.43 17.37 12.75
N GLU A 138 -7.63 17.67 13.24
CA GLU A 138 -8.88 16.94 12.96
C GLU A 138 -9.69 17.54 11.81
N ARG A 139 -9.40 18.79 11.44
CA ARG A 139 -10.08 19.55 10.38
C ARG A 139 -9.06 20.12 9.41
N SER A 140 -8.30 19.23 8.78
CA SER A 140 -7.17 19.60 7.94
C SER A 140 -7.63 20.17 6.60
N LEU A 141 -6.74 20.92 5.94
CA LEU A 141 -6.91 21.21 4.52
C LEU A 141 -6.44 20.00 3.72
N GLU A 142 -7.30 19.46 2.87
CA GLU A 142 -6.96 18.28 2.06
C GLU A 142 -6.69 18.68 0.61
N LEU A 143 -5.62 18.16 0.02
CA LEU A 143 -5.38 18.21 -1.42
C LEU A 143 -5.71 16.84 -2.01
N ARG A 144 -6.70 16.80 -2.89
CA ARG A 144 -7.26 15.57 -3.50
C ARG A 144 -7.12 15.58 -5.01
N ASP A 145 -7.28 14.40 -5.61
CA ASP A 145 -7.38 14.20 -7.06
C ASP A 145 -6.20 14.81 -7.84
N SER A 146 -5.01 14.75 -7.24
CA SER A 146 -3.81 15.35 -7.82
C SER A 146 -3.42 14.63 -9.12
N LYS A 147 -3.14 15.41 -10.17
CA LYS A 147 -2.67 14.93 -11.47
C LYS A 147 -1.58 15.83 -12.00
N VAL A 148 -0.57 15.25 -12.62
CA VAL A 148 0.52 15.98 -13.28
C VAL A 148 0.37 15.83 -14.78
N VAL A 149 0.27 16.98 -15.44
CA VAL A 149 0.33 17.12 -16.89
C VAL A 149 1.78 17.23 -17.32
N TYR A 150 2.19 16.39 -18.25
CA TYR A 150 3.50 16.41 -18.89
C TYR A 150 3.35 16.77 -20.37
N GLY A 151 4.31 17.55 -20.88
CA GLY A 151 4.47 17.75 -22.31
C GLY A 151 5.49 16.77 -22.88
N GLY A 152 5.19 16.20 -24.04
CA GLY A 152 6.01 15.19 -24.72
C GLY A 152 5.37 13.80 -24.69
N GLU A 153 6.10 12.84 -25.26
CA GLU A 153 5.74 11.41 -25.22
C GLU A 153 6.84 10.65 -24.47
N PRO A 154 6.51 9.58 -23.74
CA PRO A 154 7.51 8.75 -23.10
C PRO A 154 8.50 8.15 -24.11
N GLU A 155 9.78 8.26 -23.82
CA GLU A 155 10.85 7.72 -24.66
C GLU A 155 10.93 6.19 -24.55
N VAL A 156 11.08 5.52 -25.69
CA VAL A 156 11.32 4.08 -25.75
C VAL A 156 12.78 3.80 -25.34
N PRO A 157 13.05 2.86 -24.41
CA PRO A 157 14.40 2.59 -23.95
C PRO A 157 15.28 2.08 -25.09
N GLY A 158 16.46 2.71 -25.25
CA GLY A 158 17.49 2.26 -26.19
C GLY A 158 18.50 1.28 -25.59
N VAL A 159 18.53 1.16 -24.26
CA VAL A 159 19.45 0.31 -23.48
C VAL A 159 18.70 -0.30 -22.30
N LEU A 160 19.23 -1.40 -21.74
CA LEU A 160 18.62 -2.09 -20.60
C LEU A 160 18.51 -1.20 -19.36
N ALA A 161 19.45 -0.28 -19.14
CA ALA A 161 19.42 0.65 -18.01
C ALA A 161 18.18 1.55 -17.96
N ASP A 162 17.54 1.79 -19.11
CA ASP A 162 16.31 2.58 -19.20
C ASP A 162 15.05 1.71 -19.32
N PHE A 163 15.19 0.37 -19.33
CA PHE A 163 14.07 -0.56 -19.46
C PHE A 163 13.03 -0.36 -18.36
N ILE A 164 13.45 -0.20 -17.10
CA ILE A 164 12.55 0.10 -15.98
C ILE A 164 12.38 1.62 -15.83
N PRO A 165 11.22 2.18 -16.22
CA PRO A 165 10.94 3.62 -16.10
C PRO A 165 10.72 4.03 -14.63
N PRO A 166 10.73 5.35 -14.32
CA PRO A 166 10.37 5.83 -12.98
C PRO A 166 8.87 5.65 -12.66
N VAL A 167 8.03 5.44 -13.68
CA VAL A 167 6.59 5.13 -13.59
C VAL A 167 6.32 3.89 -14.42
N LEU A 168 5.77 2.85 -13.81
CA LEU A 168 5.45 1.57 -14.43
C LEU A 168 4.02 1.19 -14.02
N ASP A 169 3.11 1.09 -14.98
CA ASP A 169 1.70 0.76 -14.72
C ASP A 169 1.42 -0.73 -14.88
N ARG A 170 2.11 -1.41 -15.81
CA ARG A 170 1.91 -2.83 -16.08
C ARG A 170 3.21 -3.55 -16.42
N LEU A 171 3.37 -4.74 -15.84
CA LEU A 171 4.42 -5.70 -16.16
C LEU A 171 3.78 -7.00 -16.66
N GLU A 172 3.97 -7.30 -17.94
CA GLU A 172 3.52 -8.56 -18.53
C GLU A 172 4.70 -9.54 -18.57
N ILE A 173 4.56 -10.69 -17.89
CA ILE A 173 5.55 -11.76 -17.81
C ILE A 173 5.05 -12.94 -18.65
N TYR A 174 5.82 -13.32 -19.66
CA TYR A 174 5.51 -14.40 -20.58
C TYR A 174 6.29 -15.67 -20.22
N LEU A 175 5.55 -16.75 -20.01
CA LEU A 175 6.08 -18.08 -19.65
C LEU A 175 5.53 -19.17 -20.58
N PRO A 176 6.18 -20.34 -20.70
CA PRO A 176 5.59 -21.51 -21.35
C PRO A 176 4.26 -21.94 -20.70
N ASP A 177 3.43 -22.69 -21.44
CA ASP A 177 2.15 -23.22 -20.93
C ASP A 177 2.34 -24.19 -19.73
N GLU A 178 3.48 -24.88 -19.70
CA GLU A 178 3.94 -25.73 -18.61
C GLU A 178 5.31 -25.21 -18.14
N PRO A 179 5.34 -24.14 -17.33
CA PRO A 179 6.60 -23.53 -16.91
C PRO A 179 7.38 -24.48 -16.00
N SER A 180 8.70 -24.47 -16.13
CA SER A 180 9.56 -25.19 -15.20
C SER A 180 9.55 -24.54 -13.81
N VAL A 181 10.13 -25.25 -12.82
CA VAL A 181 10.35 -24.69 -11.48
C VAL A 181 11.24 -23.44 -11.54
N ALA A 182 12.25 -23.46 -12.41
CA ALA A 182 13.16 -22.32 -12.59
C ALA A 182 12.44 -21.11 -13.20
N GLU A 183 11.62 -21.33 -14.23
CA GLU A 183 10.85 -20.27 -14.88
C GLU A 183 9.82 -19.65 -13.92
N SER A 184 9.13 -20.50 -13.16
CA SER A 184 8.16 -20.07 -12.14
C SER A 184 8.84 -19.29 -11.01
N GLN A 185 10.01 -19.76 -10.53
CA GLN A 185 10.83 -19.07 -9.55
C GLN A 185 11.28 -17.69 -10.05
N ALA A 186 11.82 -17.61 -11.27
CA ALA A 186 12.31 -16.36 -11.86
C ALA A 186 11.18 -15.33 -12.04
N ALA A 187 9.98 -15.79 -12.44
CA ALA A 187 8.80 -14.93 -12.54
C ALA A 187 8.33 -14.43 -11.17
N ALA A 188 8.32 -15.29 -10.14
CA ALA A 188 8.00 -14.88 -8.77
C ALA A 188 8.99 -13.86 -8.22
N ASP A 189 10.29 -14.08 -8.43
CA ASP A 189 11.36 -13.17 -8.05
C ASP A 189 11.21 -11.79 -8.70
N LEU A 190 10.99 -11.76 -10.02
CA LEU A 190 10.78 -10.53 -10.76
C LEU A 190 9.54 -9.77 -10.26
N SER A 191 8.44 -10.50 -10.03
CA SER A 191 7.17 -9.93 -9.57
C SER A 191 7.30 -9.33 -8.16
N ALA A 192 7.96 -10.04 -7.24
CA ALA A 192 8.21 -9.53 -5.89
C ALA A 192 9.09 -8.27 -5.91
N VAL A 193 10.15 -8.22 -6.72
CA VAL A 193 11.00 -7.02 -6.81
C VAL A 193 10.25 -5.86 -7.48
N ALA A 194 9.48 -6.13 -8.54
CA ALA A 194 8.69 -5.10 -9.24
C ALA A 194 7.59 -4.53 -8.33
N ALA A 195 6.85 -5.39 -7.63
CA ALA A 195 5.80 -4.99 -6.69
C ALA A 195 6.37 -4.26 -5.46
N ALA A 196 7.56 -4.63 -4.96
CA ALA A 196 8.21 -3.86 -3.90
C ALA A 196 8.52 -2.42 -4.34
N ARG A 197 8.85 -2.22 -5.63
CA ARG A 197 9.22 -0.91 -6.17
C ARG A 197 8.03 -0.06 -6.61
N PHE A 198 7.03 -0.67 -7.23
CA PHE A 198 5.92 0.03 -7.89
C PHE A 198 4.52 -0.42 -7.42
N GLY A 199 4.43 -1.41 -6.54
CA GLY A 199 3.15 -1.98 -6.09
C GLY A 199 2.23 -0.96 -5.42
N LYS A 200 2.79 -0.04 -4.63
CA LYS A 200 2.04 1.09 -4.03
C LYS A 200 1.61 2.16 -5.07
N ARG A 201 2.14 2.10 -6.30
CA ARG A 201 1.87 3.02 -7.41
C ARG A 201 0.90 2.44 -8.45
N GLY A 202 0.21 1.37 -8.11
CA GLY A 202 -0.78 0.74 -8.99
C GLY A 202 -0.19 -0.15 -10.09
N LEU A 203 1.05 -0.65 -9.95
CA LEU A 203 1.60 -1.63 -10.90
C LEU A 203 0.69 -2.85 -11.01
N GLU A 204 0.23 -3.21 -12.19
CA GLU A 204 -0.40 -4.51 -12.50
C GLU A 204 0.66 -5.51 -12.97
N VAL A 205 0.58 -6.77 -12.52
CA VAL A 205 1.49 -7.84 -12.96
C VAL A 205 0.66 -8.95 -13.60
N ASP A 206 0.88 -9.20 -14.88
CA ASP A 206 0.16 -10.21 -15.65
C ASP A 206 1.09 -11.34 -16.06
N VAL A 207 0.75 -12.58 -15.72
CA VAL A 207 1.49 -13.77 -16.18
C VAL A 207 0.75 -14.40 -17.36
N LEU A 208 1.35 -14.36 -18.54
CA LEU A 208 0.69 -14.72 -19.81
C LEU A 208 1.42 -15.87 -20.52
N PRO A 209 0.73 -16.65 -21.37
CA PRO A 209 1.39 -17.68 -22.15
C PRO A 209 2.30 -17.07 -23.21
N ALA A 210 3.51 -17.58 -23.36
CA ALA A 210 4.44 -17.12 -24.40
C ALA A 210 3.85 -17.27 -25.81
N SER A 211 3.02 -18.29 -26.01
CA SER A 211 2.27 -18.57 -27.24
C SER A 211 1.08 -17.63 -27.49
N ALA A 212 0.65 -16.85 -26.48
CA ALA A 212 -0.51 -16.00 -26.59
C ALA A 212 -0.25 -14.77 -27.47
N THR A 213 -1.31 -14.34 -28.16
CA THR A 213 -1.28 -13.05 -28.86
C THR A 213 -1.12 -11.93 -27.84
N ARG A 214 -0.14 -11.06 -28.08
CA ARG A 214 0.17 -9.93 -27.21
C ARG A 214 -1.02 -8.95 -27.20
N PRO A 215 -1.55 -8.53 -26.03
CA PRO A 215 -2.65 -7.57 -25.97
C PRO A 215 -2.29 -6.23 -26.63
N ASP A 216 -3.28 -5.59 -27.24
CA ASP A 216 -3.19 -4.22 -27.80
C ASP A 216 -3.55 -3.15 -26.75
N THR A 217 -3.60 -3.53 -25.47
CA THR A 217 -3.94 -2.66 -24.34
C THR A 217 -2.71 -2.05 -23.67
N ALA A 218 -1.53 -2.20 -24.29
CA ALA A 218 -0.29 -1.69 -23.74
C ALA A 218 -0.26 -0.15 -23.78
N THR A 219 0.14 0.45 -22.67
CA THR A 219 0.42 1.88 -22.57
C THR A 219 1.91 2.11 -22.79
N SER A 220 2.33 3.38 -22.85
CA SER A 220 3.75 3.74 -22.86
C SER A 220 4.52 3.32 -21.58
N PHE A 221 3.80 2.99 -20.50
CA PHE A 221 4.35 2.55 -19.22
C PHE A 221 4.24 1.04 -19.01
N THR A 222 3.80 0.29 -20.02
CA THR A 222 3.80 -1.18 -20.00
C THR A 222 5.19 -1.73 -20.33
N ARG A 223 5.62 -2.77 -19.62
CA ARG A 223 6.85 -3.52 -19.90
C ARG A 223 6.58 -5.01 -20.04
N ARG A 224 7.29 -5.66 -20.95
CA ARG A 224 7.17 -7.10 -21.22
C ARG A 224 8.45 -7.81 -20.86
N VAL A 225 8.33 -8.97 -20.23
CA VAL A 225 9.46 -9.84 -19.94
C VAL A 225 9.13 -11.25 -20.40
N GLU A 226 9.98 -11.83 -21.23
CA GLU A 226 9.87 -13.22 -21.66
C GLU A 226 10.93 -14.04 -20.92
N ILE A 227 10.52 -15.04 -20.16
CA ILE A 227 11.44 -15.87 -19.36
C ILE A 227 11.47 -17.26 -19.99
N ARG A 228 12.69 -17.76 -20.27
CA ARG A 228 12.89 -19.07 -20.88
C ARG A 228 14.07 -19.80 -20.26
N GLU A 229 13.84 -21.03 -19.81
CA GLU A 229 14.92 -21.89 -19.38
C GLU A 229 15.72 -22.45 -20.58
N GLY A 230 17.04 -22.51 -20.40
CA GLY A 230 17.99 -23.15 -21.29
C GLY A 230 18.69 -22.20 -22.26
N GLY A 231 19.94 -22.53 -22.61
CA GLY A 231 20.84 -21.67 -23.39
C GLY A 231 21.82 -20.94 -22.49
N GLU A 232 22.62 -20.05 -23.09
CA GLU A 232 23.58 -19.23 -22.35
C GLU A 232 22.87 -18.12 -21.55
N PRO A 233 23.24 -17.88 -20.28
CA PRO A 233 22.61 -16.86 -19.45
C PRO A 233 22.74 -15.45 -20.04
N ARG A 234 21.61 -14.78 -20.27
CA ARG A 234 21.57 -13.43 -20.85
C ARG A 234 20.23 -12.73 -20.61
N ILE A 235 20.29 -11.40 -20.61
CA ILE A 235 19.15 -10.49 -20.61
C ILE A 235 19.26 -9.66 -21.88
N ASP A 236 18.27 -9.70 -22.78
CA ASP A 236 18.28 -8.97 -24.05
C ASP A 236 17.08 -8.04 -24.18
N LEU A 237 17.34 -6.77 -24.45
CA LEU A 237 16.33 -5.79 -24.84
C LEU A 237 15.95 -6.01 -26.31
N LEU A 238 14.72 -6.44 -26.54
CA LEU A 238 14.20 -6.68 -27.88
C LEU A 238 13.69 -5.38 -28.50
N LYS A 239 13.92 -5.23 -29.81
CA LYS A 239 13.36 -4.13 -30.61
C LYS A 239 11.89 -4.43 -30.93
N ALA A 240 11.01 -4.07 -30.01
CA ALA A 240 9.57 -4.24 -30.13
C ALA A 240 8.83 -2.91 -29.88
N PRO A 241 7.58 -2.74 -30.41
CA PRO A 241 6.78 -1.53 -30.16
C PRO A 241 6.52 -1.27 -28.68
N VAL A 242 6.33 -2.34 -27.90
CA VAL A 242 6.29 -2.31 -26.44
C VAL A 242 7.66 -2.78 -25.94
N PRO A 243 8.33 -2.04 -25.05
CA PRO A 243 9.65 -2.45 -24.56
C PRO A 243 9.60 -3.84 -23.94
N THR A 244 10.41 -4.74 -24.48
CA THR A 244 10.40 -6.17 -24.12
C THR A 244 11.80 -6.64 -23.81
N VAL A 245 11.97 -7.40 -22.74
CA VAL A 245 13.22 -8.06 -22.38
C VAL A 245 13.07 -9.57 -22.43
N GLU A 246 13.99 -10.26 -23.09
CA GLU A 246 14.13 -11.71 -23.01
C GLU A 246 15.14 -12.06 -21.89
N ILE A 247 14.78 -12.98 -21.02
CA ILE A 247 15.64 -13.51 -19.95
C ILE A 247 15.81 -15.00 -20.20
N VAL A 248 17.06 -15.39 -20.45
CA VAL A 248 17.44 -16.77 -20.77
C VAL A 248 18.50 -17.22 -19.76
N GLY A 249 18.44 -18.48 -19.35
CA GLY A 249 19.45 -19.07 -18.48
C GLY A 249 19.08 -20.47 -18.01
N ASP A 250 20.00 -21.12 -17.33
CA ASP A 250 19.73 -22.35 -16.59
C ASP A 250 19.01 -22.06 -15.26
N ALA A 251 18.62 -23.11 -14.53
CA ALA A 251 17.89 -22.98 -13.27
C ALA A 251 18.57 -22.08 -12.22
N ALA A 252 19.90 -22.02 -12.17
CA ALA A 252 20.62 -21.22 -11.19
C ALA A 252 20.73 -19.74 -11.61
N SER A 253 20.97 -19.50 -12.89
CA SER A 253 21.18 -18.17 -13.44
C SER A 253 19.89 -17.41 -13.72
N LEU A 254 18.78 -18.10 -14.03
CA LEU A 254 17.52 -17.47 -14.44
C LEU A 254 16.95 -16.54 -13.36
N SER A 255 16.89 -17.00 -12.12
CA SER A 255 16.49 -16.19 -10.95
C SER A 255 17.40 -14.99 -10.73
N GLN A 256 18.71 -15.18 -10.88
CA GLN A 256 19.69 -14.11 -10.73
C GLN A 256 19.51 -13.03 -11.80
N GLN A 257 19.35 -13.43 -13.07
CA GLN A 257 19.08 -12.50 -14.17
C GLN A 257 17.76 -11.75 -13.94
N ALA A 258 16.68 -12.47 -13.61
CA ALA A 258 15.35 -11.89 -13.38
C ALA A 258 15.33 -10.85 -12.26
N ARG A 259 15.97 -11.14 -11.12
CA ARG A 259 16.10 -10.18 -10.03
C ARG A 259 16.86 -8.93 -10.44
N SER A 260 17.88 -9.06 -11.30
CA SER A 260 18.73 -7.94 -11.66
C SER A 260 18.01 -6.85 -12.46
N VAL A 261 17.03 -7.23 -13.30
CA VAL A 261 16.27 -6.33 -14.19
C VAL A 261 15.63 -5.18 -13.42
N SER A 262 15.10 -5.47 -12.23
CA SER A 262 14.37 -4.50 -11.40
C SER A 262 15.22 -3.90 -10.26
N THR A 263 16.52 -4.18 -10.21
CA THR A 263 17.46 -3.65 -9.20
C THR A 263 18.29 -2.49 -9.74
N ASP A 264 18.99 -1.79 -8.85
CA ASP A 264 19.90 -0.71 -9.26
C ASP A 264 21.10 -1.20 -10.09
N LEU A 265 21.43 -2.51 -10.08
CA LEU A 265 22.41 -3.06 -11.03
C LEU A 265 21.95 -2.93 -12.47
N GLY A 266 20.65 -3.04 -12.73
CA GLY A 266 20.08 -2.83 -14.07
C GLY A 266 20.45 -1.46 -14.64
N ARG A 267 20.59 -0.43 -13.80
CA ARG A 267 21.00 0.93 -14.23
C ARG A 267 22.41 1.01 -14.79
N LEU A 268 23.24 -0.01 -14.58
CA LEU A 268 24.59 -0.10 -15.13
C LEU A 268 24.63 -0.78 -16.51
N ALA A 269 23.52 -1.39 -16.94
CA ALA A 269 23.42 -2.10 -18.22
C ALA A 269 23.23 -1.10 -19.38
N ILE A 270 24.32 -0.46 -19.79
CA ILE A 270 24.36 0.56 -20.86
C ILE A 270 24.35 -0.03 -22.29
N SER A 271 24.04 -1.32 -22.43
CA SER A 271 23.89 -2.05 -23.70
C SER A 271 22.49 -2.64 -23.82
N ASP A 272 22.19 -3.22 -24.99
CA ASP A 272 20.96 -3.97 -25.25
C ASP A 272 21.01 -5.40 -24.68
N ALA A 273 22.20 -5.95 -24.45
CA ALA A 273 22.38 -7.25 -23.82
C ALA A 273 23.35 -7.19 -22.63
N VAL A 274 23.05 -7.94 -21.57
CA VAL A 274 23.94 -8.12 -20.41
C VAL A 274 23.78 -9.50 -19.79
N THR A 275 24.82 -9.96 -19.11
CA THR A 275 24.79 -11.15 -18.24
C THR A 275 25.26 -10.75 -16.85
N VAL A 276 24.48 -11.12 -15.84
CA VAL A 276 24.87 -10.94 -14.44
C VAL A 276 25.59 -12.21 -13.96
N GLU A 277 26.89 -12.11 -13.72
CA GLU A 277 27.71 -13.25 -13.29
C GLU A 277 27.85 -13.35 -11.76
N ALA A 278 27.82 -12.21 -11.05
CA ALA A 278 28.05 -12.18 -9.61
C ALA A 278 26.74 -12.34 -8.81
N PRO A 279 26.71 -13.18 -7.77
CA PRO A 279 25.52 -13.35 -6.94
C PRO A 279 25.13 -12.01 -6.31
N LEU A 280 23.86 -11.65 -6.45
CA LEU A 280 23.31 -10.46 -5.83
C LEU A 280 23.46 -10.56 -4.30
N PRO A 281 23.86 -9.47 -3.61
CA PRO A 281 23.90 -9.46 -2.16
C PRO A 281 22.54 -9.90 -1.61
N VAL A 282 22.58 -10.83 -0.66
CA VAL A 282 21.41 -11.24 0.08
C VAL A 282 20.96 -10.04 0.92
N PRO A 283 19.72 -9.51 0.78
CA PRO A 283 19.25 -8.42 1.62
C PRO A 283 19.35 -8.78 3.11
N ARG A 284 19.42 -7.75 3.98
CA ARG A 284 19.69 -7.89 5.42
C ARG A 284 18.82 -8.98 6.06
N GLY A 285 19.44 -9.77 6.94
CA GLY A 285 18.75 -10.78 7.75
C GLY A 285 17.80 -10.13 8.76
N LEU A 286 17.05 -10.97 9.48
CA LEU A 286 16.16 -10.55 10.57
C LEU A 286 16.90 -9.60 11.53
N ILE A 287 16.40 -8.39 11.68
CA ILE A 287 16.94 -7.42 12.63
C ILE A 287 16.24 -7.59 13.98
N THR A 288 17.00 -7.65 15.07
CA THR A 288 16.47 -7.69 16.45
C THR A 288 16.50 -6.33 17.13
N GLU A 289 17.16 -5.36 16.50
CA GLU A 289 17.22 -3.97 16.92
C GLU A 289 17.49 -3.08 15.70
N ALA A 290 16.85 -1.91 15.65
CA ALA A 290 17.15 -0.87 14.67
C ALA A 290 16.74 0.52 15.18
N THR A 291 17.40 1.55 14.67
CA THR A 291 17.01 2.95 14.85
C THR A 291 16.03 3.41 13.79
N LEU A 292 15.30 4.51 14.04
CA LEU A 292 14.42 5.12 13.03
C LEU A 292 15.19 5.54 11.77
N ASP A 293 16.45 5.96 11.89
CA ASP A 293 17.33 6.24 10.76
C ASP A 293 17.65 4.98 9.94
N GLU A 294 17.98 3.87 10.61
CA GLU A 294 18.26 2.59 9.93
C GLU A 294 17.04 1.99 9.24
N LEU A 295 15.83 2.28 9.74
CA LEU A 295 14.55 1.89 9.15
C LEU A 295 14.03 2.87 8.08
N GLY A 296 14.79 3.93 7.78
CA GLY A 296 14.43 4.94 6.79
C GLY A 296 13.25 5.83 7.18
N THR A 297 12.82 5.82 8.45
CA THR A 297 11.82 6.74 9.00
C THR A 297 12.43 8.12 9.27
N GLY A 298 13.68 8.14 9.73
CA GLY A 298 14.39 9.38 10.05
C GLY A 298 13.91 10.08 11.32
N SER A 299 14.39 11.32 11.51
CA SER A 299 13.91 12.19 12.59
C SER A 299 12.59 12.88 12.23
N VAL A 300 11.67 13.00 13.18
CA VAL A 300 10.36 13.66 13.00
C VAL A 300 10.34 14.95 13.79
N SER A 301 10.18 16.10 13.12
CA SER A 301 10.02 17.40 13.79
C SER A 301 8.67 18.00 13.46
N VAL A 302 7.91 18.34 14.51
CA VAL A 302 6.59 18.96 14.39
C VAL A 302 6.57 20.24 15.21
N ARG A 303 5.85 21.24 14.71
CA ARG A 303 5.61 22.52 15.36
C ARG A 303 4.12 22.80 15.35
N SER A 304 3.56 23.26 16.48
CA SER A 304 2.16 23.66 16.57
C SER A 304 1.92 24.59 17.77
N ALA A 305 0.76 25.23 17.85
CA ALA A 305 0.41 26.17 18.91
C ALA A 305 -0.52 25.52 19.96
N GLY A 306 -0.12 25.55 21.24
CA GLY A 306 -0.94 25.08 22.37
C GLY A 306 -0.80 23.59 22.71
N SER A 307 -0.74 22.74 21.69
CA SER A 307 -0.33 21.34 21.78
C SER A 307 0.56 20.97 20.60
N VAL A 308 1.35 19.91 20.71
CA VAL A 308 2.11 19.35 19.59
C VAL A 308 2.07 17.84 19.66
N ARG A 309 1.87 17.17 18.53
CA ARG A 309 1.87 15.71 18.40
C ARG A 309 2.84 15.32 17.29
N ALA A 310 3.81 14.49 17.59
CA ALA A 310 4.69 13.87 16.62
C ALA A 310 4.46 12.35 16.64
N GLY A 311 4.36 11.73 15.46
CA GLY A 311 4.16 10.30 15.31
C GLY A 311 5.30 9.66 14.55
N PHE A 312 5.58 8.39 14.84
CA PHE A 312 6.40 7.54 13.98
C PHE A 312 5.77 6.15 13.87
N GLY A 313 5.98 5.51 12.71
CA GLY A 313 5.47 4.16 12.45
C GLY A 313 6.43 3.07 12.91
N VAL A 314 5.89 2.04 13.55
CA VAL A 314 6.51 0.73 13.75
C VAL A 314 5.90 -0.22 12.73
N ASP A 315 6.65 -0.52 11.69
CA ASP A 315 6.23 -1.36 10.57
C ASP A 315 6.93 -2.72 10.63
N GLN A 316 6.17 -3.78 10.90
CA GLN A 316 6.72 -5.14 11.02
C GLN A 316 7.33 -5.65 9.72
N THR A 317 6.93 -5.10 8.56
CA THR A 317 7.50 -5.48 7.27
C THR A 317 8.87 -4.84 7.04
N ARG A 318 9.14 -3.65 7.62
CA ARG A 318 10.49 -3.06 7.65
C ARG A 318 11.42 -3.82 8.59
N LEU A 319 10.86 -4.39 9.66
CA LEU A 319 11.55 -5.27 10.59
C LEU A 319 11.80 -6.67 10.00
N ALA A 320 11.05 -7.02 8.95
CA ALA A 320 11.09 -8.30 8.25
C ALA A 320 10.82 -9.51 9.16
N ALA A 321 10.08 -9.33 10.26
CA ALA A 321 9.79 -10.35 11.26
C ALA A 321 8.45 -10.10 11.95
N VAL A 322 7.75 -11.18 12.32
CA VAL A 322 6.74 -11.10 13.39
C VAL A 322 7.48 -11.04 14.72
N THR A 323 7.16 -10.06 15.56
CA THR A 323 7.81 -9.88 16.87
C THR A 323 6.81 -9.96 18.01
N GLY A 324 7.31 -10.27 19.20
CA GLY A 324 6.57 -10.07 20.44
C GLY A 324 6.52 -8.59 20.81
N ASP A 325 6.70 -8.29 22.08
CA ASP A 325 6.73 -6.91 22.55
C ASP A 325 7.89 -6.12 21.92
N VAL A 326 7.64 -4.87 21.56
CA VAL A 326 8.65 -3.95 21.04
C VAL A 326 9.04 -2.97 22.12
N THR A 327 10.31 -2.93 22.50
CA THR A 327 10.83 -1.90 23.41
C THR A 327 11.31 -0.71 22.59
N VAL A 328 10.81 0.49 22.93
CA VAL A 328 11.16 1.76 22.31
C VAL A 328 12.01 2.55 23.30
N ASP A 329 13.26 2.81 22.94
CA ASP A 329 14.13 3.77 23.63
C ASP A 329 13.97 5.13 22.92
N LEU A 330 12.92 5.86 23.32
CA LEU A 330 12.49 7.13 22.73
C LEU A 330 13.49 8.24 23.04
N ARG A 331 14.03 8.86 21.99
CA ARG A 331 14.99 9.96 22.08
C ARG A 331 14.53 11.19 21.33
N GLY A 332 14.81 12.37 21.86
CA GLY A 332 14.44 13.61 21.20
C GLY A 332 14.41 14.82 22.12
N SER A 333 13.64 15.82 21.72
CA SER A 333 13.47 17.05 22.48
C SER A 333 12.09 17.65 22.27
N TYR A 334 11.66 18.47 23.22
CA TYR A 334 10.45 19.29 23.12
C TYR A 334 10.72 20.68 23.66
N SER A 335 9.95 21.66 23.21
CA SER A 335 9.97 23.00 23.80
C SER A 335 9.33 22.97 25.19
N PRO A 336 10.08 23.31 26.26
CA PRO A 336 9.52 23.37 27.61
C PRO A 336 8.27 24.27 27.67
N PRO A 337 7.24 23.91 28.46
CA PRO A 337 6.09 24.77 28.65
C PRO A 337 6.53 26.15 29.17
N PRO A 338 6.01 27.26 28.61
CA PRO A 338 6.36 28.59 29.09
C PRO A 338 5.92 28.79 30.55
N GLY A 339 6.69 29.59 31.30
CA GLY A 339 6.51 29.77 32.74
C GLY A 339 5.07 30.15 33.12
N GLY A 340 4.49 29.42 34.07
CA GLY A 340 3.09 29.56 34.49
C GLY A 340 2.10 28.60 33.82
N ARG A 341 2.56 27.72 32.93
CA ARG A 341 1.75 26.63 32.34
C ARG A 341 2.28 25.28 32.81
N SER A 342 1.37 24.31 32.97
CA SER A 342 1.74 22.91 33.10
C SER A 342 1.77 22.25 31.72
N GLY A 343 2.65 21.28 31.54
CA GLY A 343 2.69 20.43 30.35
C GLY A 343 2.56 18.96 30.72
N LEU A 344 1.86 18.20 29.87
CA LEU A 344 1.73 16.75 29.96
C LEU A 344 2.25 16.13 28.67
N LEU A 345 3.22 15.23 28.79
CA LEU A 345 3.67 14.35 27.71
C LEU A 345 2.91 13.03 27.79
N VAL A 346 2.42 12.56 26.65
CA VAL A 346 1.69 11.29 26.52
C VAL A 346 2.25 10.55 25.32
N VAL A 347 2.61 9.28 25.51
CA VAL A 347 2.94 8.34 24.43
C VAL A 347 1.82 7.33 24.29
N SER A 348 1.29 7.15 23.09
CA SER A 348 0.15 6.27 22.83
C SER A 348 0.28 5.50 21.51
N VAL A 349 -0.43 4.38 21.44
CA VAL A 349 -0.72 3.63 20.22
C VAL A 349 -2.24 3.59 20.07
N GLY A 350 -2.77 4.26 19.05
CA GLY A 350 -4.20 4.56 18.95
C GLY A 350 -4.68 5.26 20.24
N ASP A 351 -5.74 4.74 20.84
CA ASP A 351 -6.31 5.24 22.10
C ASP A 351 -5.62 4.68 23.37
N THR A 352 -4.68 3.75 23.21
CA THR A 352 -3.99 3.13 24.35
C THR A 352 -2.77 3.94 24.74
N ILE A 353 -2.78 4.50 25.95
CA ILE A 353 -1.64 5.21 26.53
C ILE A 353 -0.60 4.18 27.02
N LEU A 354 0.62 4.31 26.52
CA LEU A 354 1.77 3.48 26.92
C LEU A 354 2.49 4.07 28.13
N ASP A 355 2.72 5.39 28.13
CA ASP A 355 3.31 6.13 29.25
C ASP A 355 2.84 7.59 29.23
N SER A 356 2.90 8.26 30.39
CA SER A 356 2.66 9.70 30.50
C SER A 356 3.44 10.33 31.65
N TRP A 357 3.96 11.54 31.46
CA TRP A 357 4.70 12.25 32.49
C TRP A 357 4.57 13.77 32.34
N ALA A 358 4.83 14.50 33.43
CA ALA A 358 4.85 15.96 33.40
C ALA A 358 6.03 16.47 32.57
N ALA A 359 5.79 17.43 31.70
CA ALA A 359 6.83 18.14 30.98
C ALA A 359 7.60 19.06 31.94
N ASP A 360 8.93 19.03 31.85
CA ASP A 360 9.86 19.79 32.67
C ASP A 360 10.60 20.87 31.85
N ASP A 361 11.54 21.54 32.51
CA ASP A 361 12.35 22.62 31.94
C ASP A 361 13.56 22.13 31.13
N SER A 362 13.87 20.82 31.16
CA SER A 362 14.98 20.25 30.40
C SER A 362 14.71 20.22 28.90
N GLY A 363 13.44 20.02 28.52
CA GLY A 363 13.04 19.86 27.12
C GLY A 363 13.58 18.59 26.46
N VAL A 364 14.03 17.59 27.22
CA VAL A 364 14.62 16.35 26.69
C VAL A 364 13.60 15.20 26.69
N LEU A 365 13.54 14.45 25.60
CA LEU A 365 12.88 13.14 25.55
C LEU A 365 13.96 12.06 25.67
N ASP A 366 13.96 11.33 26.78
CA ASP A 366 14.77 10.13 27.00
C ASP A 366 13.97 9.15 27.88
N ARG A 367 13.26 8.23 27.25
CA ARG A 367 12.34 7.29 27.92
C ARG A 367 12.41 5.92 27.26
N SER A 368 12.39 4.87 28.08
CA SER A 368 12.21 3.50 27.59
C SER A 368 10.79 3.04 27.90
N LEU A 369 10.08 2.58 26.88
CA LEU A 369 8.70 2.12 26.98
C LEU A 369 8.49 0.86 26.14
N THR A 370 7.46 0.08 26.45
CA THR A 370 7.14 -1.17 25.75
C THR A 370 5.82 -1.03 25.02
N ILE A 371 5.79 -1.42 23.75
CA ILE A 371 4.57 -1.66 22.98
C ILE A 371 4.24 -3.15 23.13
N PRO A 372 3.15 -3.51 23.83
CA PRO A 372 2.73 -4.89 23.94
C PRO A 372 2.40 -5.47 22.57
N ALA A 373 2.73 -6.75 22.35
CA ALA A 373 2.48 -7.46 21.09
C ALA A 373 1.01 -7.38 20.63
N ALA A 374 0.06 -7.34 21.58
CA ALA A 374 -1.37 -7.23 21.30
C ALA A 374 -1.79 -5.89 20.66
N LEU A 375 -0.95 -4.86 20.74
CA LEU A 375 -1.19 -3.57 20.06
C LEU A 375 -0.50 -3.49 18.70
N LEU A 376 0.35 -4.46 18.36
CA LEU A 376 1.06 -4.45 17.10
C LEU A 376 0.15 -4.93 15.96
N GLY A 377 0.04 -4.10 14.93
CA GLY A 377 -0.46 -4.49 13.62
C GLY A 377 0.69 -4.65 12.61
N ARG A 378 0.35 -4.79 11.33
CA ARG A 378 1.31 -4.66 10.22
C ARG A 378 2.09 -3.34 10.33
N TYR A 379 1.34 -2.26 10.50
CA TYR A 379 1.83 -0.92 10.77
C TYR A 379 1.19 -0.42 12.06
N THR A 380 2.00 0.10 12.98
CA THR A 380 1.56 0.61 14.28
C THR A 380 2.09 2.02 14.45
N GLU A 381 1.22 3.02 14.48
CA GLU A 381 1.64 4.39 14.74
C GLU A 381 1.81 4.62 16.25
N VAL A 382 3.00 5.08 16.63
CA VAL A 382 3.31 5.56 17.98
C VAL A 382 3.24 7.07 17.97
N SER A 383 2.32 7.63 18.75
CA SER A 383 2.13 9.08 18.91
C SER A 383 2.75 9.57 20.20
N VAL A 384 3.56 10.63 20.12
CA VAL A 384 4.08 11.39 21.26
C VAL A 384 3.42 12.77 21.22
N SER A 385 2.72 13.16 22.28
CA SER A 385 2.04 14.45 22.35
C SER A 385 2.43 15.24 23.60
N LEU A 386 2.60 16.55 23.43
CA LEU A 386 2.76 17.52 24.50
C LEU A 386 1.51 18.41 24.51
N GLN A 387 0.78 18.38 25.62
CA GLN A 387 -0.37 19.24 25.87
C GLN A 387 -0.02 20.27 26.93
N THR A 388 -0.41 21.54 26.74
CA THR A 388 -0.17 22.59 27.74
C THR A 388 -1.47 23.20 28.25
N ALA A 389 -1.55 23.47 29.56
CA ALA A 389 -2.69 24.10 30.19
C ALA A 389 -2.27 25.36 30.97
N GLY A 390 -3.09 26.43 30.91
CA GLY A 390 -2.87 27.70 31.63
C GLY A 390 -3.50 28.91 30.94
N GLU A 391 -3.61 30.04 31.65
CA GLU A 391 -4.22 31.29 31.15
C GLU A 391 -3.39 31.96 30.02
N GLY A 392 -4.04 32.71 29.11
CA GLY A 392 -3.37 33.70 28.25
C GLY A 392 -3.12 33.39 26.77
N ALA A 393 -3.78 32.42 26.14
CA ALA A 393 -3.52 32.05 24.75
C ALA A 393 -4.40 32.80 23.72
N ALA A 394 -4.04 34.03 23.33
CA ALA A 394 -4.58 34.64 22.11
C ALA A 394 -3.85 34.08 20.88
N CYS A 395 -4.59 33.77 19.81
CA CYS A 395 -4.01 33.26 18.57
C CYS A 395 -3.02 34.26 17.95
N GLY A 396 -1.83 33.77 17.59
CA GLY A 396 -0.74 34.60 17.05
C GLY A 396 0.19 35.24 18.09
N VAL A 397 -0.09 35.11 19.39
CA VAL A 397 0.81 35.56 20.48
C VAL A 397 1.50 34.38 21.18
N MET A 398 0.95 33.16 21.06
CA MET A 398 1.58 31.95 21.59
C MET A 398 2.86 31.60 20.82
N GLN A 399 3.96 31.39 21.56
CA GLN A 399 5.15 30.76 20.99
C GLN A 399 4.80 29.32 20.60
N PRO A 400 5.13 28.90 19.36
CA PRO A 400 4.82 27.56 18.92
C PRO A 400 5.63 26.55 19.72
N LEU A 401 4.95 25.49 20.17
CA LEU A 401 5.60 24.32 20.71
C LEU A 401 6.28 23.57 19.57
N THR A 402 7.47 23.05 19.82
CA THR A 402 8.20 22.20 18.89
C THR A 402 8.47 20.88 19.57
N MET A 403 8.32 19.78 18.84
CA MET A 403 8.75 18.44 19.24
C MET A 403 9.64 17.87 18.15
N LEU A 404 10.70 17.20 18.57
CA LEU A 404 11.61 16.45 17.71
C LEU A 404 11.75 15.05 18.29
N ILE A 405 11.34 14.05 17.53
CA ILE A 405 11.71 12.65 17.76
C ILE A 405 12.97 12.38 16.93
N SER A 406 14.05 12.00 17.59
CA SER A 406 15.34 11.77 16.94
C SER A 406 15.32 10.46 16.15
N GLY A 407 16.01 10.46 15.01
CA GLY A 407 16.30 9.27 14.19
C GLY A 407 17.07 8.19 14.95
N ASP A 408 17.82 8.58 16.00
CA ASP A 408 18.50 7.68 16.94
C ASP A 408 17.55 6.94 17.92
N THR A 409 16.24 7.22 17.88
CA THR A 409 15.24 6.44 18.62
C THR A 409 15.33 5.00 18.19
N ARG A 410 15.43 4.09 19.17
CA ARG A 410 15.82 2.70 18.96
C ARG A 410 14.69 1.76 19.31
N LEU A 411 14.42 0.82 18.42
CA LEU A 411 13.43 -0.23 18.56
C LEU A 411 14.14 -1.55 18.82
N ARG A 412 13.80 -2.25 19.89
CA ARG A 412 14.30 -3.58 20.24
C ARG A 412 13.15 -4.59 20.19
N LEU A 413 13.33 -5.64 19.41
CA LEU A 413 12.35 -6.66 19.14
C LEU A 413 12.50 -7.81 20.14
N SER A 414 11.39 -8.31 20.65
CA SER A 414 11.37 -9.54 21.45
C SER A 414 10.98 -10.73 20.59
N ASP A 415 11.44 -11.92 20.97
CA ASP A 415 10.96 -13.15 20.37
C ASP A 415 9.45 -13.28 20.62
N PRO A 416 8.63 -13.55 19.58
CA PRO A 416 7.20 -13.74 19.78
C PRO A 416 6.95 -15.02 20.57
N ALA A 417 6.21 -14.93 21.69
CA ALA A 417 5.73 -16.11 22.41
C ALA A 417 4.69 -16.90 21.58
N SER A 418 3.98 -16.22 20.69
CA SER A 418 3.12 -16.76 19.64
C SER A 418 3.01 -15.68 18.54
N PRO A 419 3.02 -16.02 17.24
CA PRO A 419 2.86 -15.04 16.18
C PRO A 419 1.52 -14.29 16.36
N ALA A 420 1.60 -13.00 16.64
CA ALA A 420 0.45 -12.09 16.71
C ALA A 420 0.79 -10.82 15.91
N PRO A 421 -0.15 -10.27 15.12
CA PRO A 421 -1.51 -10.77 14.89
C PRO A 421 -1.52 -12.08 14.07
N ARG A 422 -2.64 -12.80 14.10
CA ARG A 422 -2.83 -14.12 13.47
C ARG A 422 -3.58 -14.02 12.14
N GLY A 423 -3.74 -15.14 11.43
CA GLY A 423 -4.55 -15.19 10.21
C GLY A 423 -4.04 -14.25 9.11
N PHE A 424 -4.94 -13.61 8.37
CA PHE A 424 -4.58 -12.65 7.32
C PHE A 424 -3.87 -11.41 7.86
N GLU A 425 -4.11 -11.04 9.11
CA GLU A 425 -3.40 -9.93 9.74
C GLU A 425 -1.91 -10.24 9.96
N SER A 426 -1.53 -11.53 10.02
CA SER A 426 -0.12 -11.98 10.13
C SER A 426 0.69 -11.86 8.84
N LEU A 427 0.02 -11.64 7.71
CA LEU A 427 0.64 -11.58 6.38
C LEU A 427 0.84 -10.11 5.95
N PRO A 428 1.95 -9.76 5.29
CA PRO A 428 2.99 -10.64 4.79
C PRO A 428 4.13 -10.88 5.79
N GLN A 429 4.14 -10.26 6.98
CA GLN A 429 5.29 -10.28 7.89
C GLN A 429 5.69 -11.69 8.37
N ALA A 430 4.73 -12.63 8.47
CA ALA A 430 5.05 -14.03 8.78
C ALA A 430 5.83 -14.74 7.65
N PHE A 431 5.77 -14.21 6.43
CA PHE A 431 6.42 -14.76 5.23
C PHE A 431 7.79 -14.13 4.98
N MET A 432 8.28 -13.31 5.91
CA MET A 432 9.51 -12.55 5.74
C MET A 432 10.71 -13.24 6.40
N PRO A 433 11.92 -13.14 5.78
CA PRO A 433 12.16 -12.61 4.44
C PRO A 433 11.85 -13.62 3.32
N GLU A 434 11.69 -14.91 3.64
CA GLU A 434 11.54 -16.00 2.66
C GLU A 434 10.20 -16.72 2.84
N VAL A 435 9.55 -17.02 1.72
CA VAL A 435 8.27 -17.74 1.66
C VAL A 435 8.36 -18.85 0.64
N GLN A 436 8.02 -20.06 1.05
CA GLN A 436 7.95 -21.18 0.12
C GLN A 436 6.68 -21.12 -0.72
N ILE A 437 6.75 -21.50 -1.99
CA ILE A 437 5.62 -21.56 -2.90
C ILE A 437 5.53 -22.96 -3.47
N ALA A 438 4.34 -23.56 -3.36
CA ALA A 438 4.03 -24.81 -4.02
C ALA A 438 2.71 -24.69 -4.79
N THR A 439 2.64 -25.38 -5.92
CA THR A 439 1.43 -25.49 -6.73
C THR A 439 1.06 -26.96 -6.90
N GLY A 440 -0.24 -27.26 -6.85
CA GLY A 440 -0.75 -28.62 -7.02
C GLY A 440 -0.52 -29.17 -8.43
N THR A 441 -0.40 -28.28 -9.42
CA THR A 441 -0.03 -28.61 -10.80
C THR A 441 1.14 -27.73 -11.28
N SER A 442 1.87 -28.20 -12.29
CA SER A 442 2.90 -27.40 -13.00
C SER A 442 2.30 -26.58 -14.15
N SER A 443 1.02 -26.22 -14.07
CA SER A 443 0.35 -25.44 -15.12
C SER A 443 0.63 -23.95 -14.99
N LEU A 444 0.67 -23.24 -16.12
CA LEU A 444 0.76 -21.78 -16.13
C LEU A 444 -0.34 -21.10 -15.30
N ALA A 445 -1.53 -21.70 -15.24
CA ALA A 445 -2.66 -21.16 -14.48
C ALA A 445 -2.37 -21.14 -12.97
N ASP A 446 -1.82 -22.21 -12.41
CA ASP A 446 -1.45 -22.24 -10.99
C ASP A 446 -0.23 -21.35 -10.70
N THR A 447 0.73 -21.30 -11.63
CA THR A 447 1.87 -20.37 -11.54
C THR A 447 1.38 -18.91 -11.49
N ARG A 448 0.42 -18.52 -12.34
CA ARG A 448 -0.22 -17.20 -12.31
C ARG A 448 -0.87 -16.92 -10.96
N ARG A 449 -1.68 -17.84 -10.43
CA ARG A 449 -2.34 -17.67 -9.12
C ARG A 449 -1.33 -17.44 -8.00
N ALA A 450 -0.26 -18.24 -7.97
CA ALA A 450 0.81 -18.10 -6.99
C ALA A 450 1.52 -16.74 -7.11
N ILE A 451 1.86 -16.32 -8.33
CA ILE A 451 2.52 -15.03 -8.57
C ILE A 451 1.60 -13.85 -8.20
N ASN A 452 0.30 -13.93 -8.49
CA ASN A 452 -0.67 -12.91 -8.09
C ASN A 452 -0.71 -12.78 -6.56
N LEU A 453 -0.76 -13.90 -5.83
CA LEU A 453 -0.70 -13.88 -4.35
C LEU A 453 0.59 -13.25 -3.83
N VAL A 454 1.75 -13.61 -4.40
CA VAL A 454 3.04 -13.02 -4.00
C VAL A 454 3.08 -11.52 -4.28
N THR A 455 2.58 -11.09 -5.44
CA THR A 455 2.53 -9.69 -5.87
C THR A 455 1.69 -8.87 -4.90
N GLU A 456 0.50 -9.35 -4.56
CA GLU A 456 -0.40 -8.64 -3.64
C GLU A 456 0.14 -8.61 -2.21
N LEU A 457 0.68 -9.73 -1.71
CA LEU A 457 1.35 -9.76 -0.41
C LEU A 457 2.57 -8.82 -0.37
N GLN A 458 3.31 -8.71 -1.48
CA GLN A 458 4.43 -7.80 -1.58
C GLN A 458 4.00 -6.32 -1.49
N ARG A 459 2.83 -5.94 -2.00
CA ARG A 459 2.32 -4.55 -1.89
C ARG A 459 2.15 -4.11 -0.44
N LEU A 460 1.84 -5.07 0.43
CA LEU A 460 1.70 -4.85 1.87
C LEU A 460 3.05 -4.76 2.60
N SER A 461 4.18 -4.99 1.92
CA SER A 461 5.52 -5.06 2.50
C SER A 461 6.43 -3.95 1.99
N GLU A 462 7.19 -3.34 2.91
CA GLU A 462 8.25 -2.37 2.57
C GLU A 462 9.54 -3.02 2.09
N VAL A 463 9.76 -4.30 2.43
CA VAL A 463 10.95 -5.06 2.01
C VAL A 463 10.54 -6.17 1.05
N PRO A 464 11.33 -6.46 0.00
CA PRO A 464 11.04 -7.56 -0.91
C PRO A 464 10.95 -8.92 -0.20
N LEU A 465 9.83 -9.62 -0.40
CA LEU A 465 9.65 -11.04 -0.14
C LEU A 465 10.59 -11.84 -1.03
N ARG A 466 11.04 -12.98 -0.53
CA ARG A 466 11.85 -13.94 -1.29
C ARG A 466 11.02 -15.19 -1.52
N PRO A 467 10.29 -15.26 -2.64
CA PRO A 467 9.62 -16.49 -3.00
C PRO A 467 10.67 -17.59 -3.22
N LYS A 468 10.36 -18.80 -2.75
CA LYS A 468 11.15 -20.00 -3.01
C LYS A 468 10.22 -21.10 -3.49
N TRP A 469 10.27 -21.41 -4.77
CA TRP A 469 9.48 -22.47 -5.38
C TRP A 469 9.99 -23.83 -4.91
N VAL A 470 9.08 -24.63 -4.37
CA VAL A 470 9.36 -25.96 -3.82
C VAL A 470 8.28 -26.95 -4.27
N THR A 471 8.50 -28.23 -3.99
CA THR A 471 7.46 -29.25 -4.18
C THR A 471 6.41 -29.15 -3.07
N VAL A 472 5.19 -29.66 -3.33
CA VAL A 472 4.15 -29.78 -2.29
C VAL A 472 4.68 -30.61 -1.12
N ASP A 473 5.38 -31.72 -1.39
CA ASP A 473 5.95 -32.57 -0.33
C ASP A 473 6.98 -31.83 0.53
N GLU A 474 7.86 -31.03 -0.08
CA GLU A 474 8.83 -30.20 0.66
C GLU A 474 8.14 -29.15 1.52
N LEU A 475 7.11 -28.47 0.98
CA LEU A 475 6.33 -27.50 1.74
C LEU A 475 5.64 -28.18 2.92
N ILE A 476 4.93 -29.28 2.70
CA ILE A 476 4.13 -29.94 3.74
C ILE A 476 5.00 -30.61 4.81
N SER A 477 6.10 -31.26 4.44
CA SER A 477 7.01 -31.92 5.40
C SER A 477 7.94 -30.96 6.14
N GLY A 478 8.08 -29.72 5.65
CA GLY A 478 8.94 -28.70 6.22
C GLY A 478 8.36 -27.99 7.45
N ARG A 479 9.07 -26.94 7.89
CA ARG A 479 8.61 -25.98 8.92
C ARG A 479 8.59 -24.54 8.42
N ALA A 480 8.86 -24.32 7.13
CA ALA A 480 8.85 -23.00 6.55
C ALA A 480 7.41 -22.50 6.36
N HIS A 481 7.24 -21.18 6.43
CA HIS A 481 6.01 -20.53 5.98
C HIS A 481 5.88 -20.68 4.47
N GLY A 482 4.64 -20.69 3.96
CA GLY A 482 4.47 -20.81 2.52
C GLY A 482 3.08 -20.51 1.98
N VAL A 483 3.01 -20.57 0.65
CA VAL A 483 1.80 -20.43 -0.15
C VAL A 483 1.58 -21.73 -0.90
N LEU A 484 0.37 -22.27 -0.84
CA LEU A 484 -0.05 -23.46 -1.57
C LEU A 484 -1.23 -23.12 -2.49
N ILE A 485 -1.06 -23.33 -3.79
CA ILE A 485 -2.18 -23.35 -4.75
C ILE A 485 -2.67 -24.79 -4.89
N ALA A 486 -3.75 -25.13 -4.21
CA ALA A 486 -4.37 -26.46 -4.18
C ALA A 486 -5.56 -26.54 -5.15
N SER A 487 -5.28 -26.45 -6.45
CA SER A 487 -6.30 -26.50 -7.52
C SER A 487 -6.85 -27.91 -7.78
N ASN A 488 -6.10 -28.95 -7.39
CA ASN A 488 -6.41 -30.38 -7.56
C ASN A 488 -6.67 -31.10 -6.24
N GLY A 489 -6.98 -30.35 -5.17
CA GLY A 489 -7.22 -30.87 -3.83
C GLY A 489 -6.10 -30.51 -2.85
N VAL A 490 -6.47 -30.46 -1.58
CA VAL A 490 -5.55 -30.14 -0.48
C VAL A 490 -4.91 -31.45 0.03
N PRO A 491 -3.59 -31.47 0.30
CA PRO A 491 -2.93 -32.64 0.89
C PRO A 491 -3.55 -33.02 2.24
N GLU A 492 -3.79 -34.31 2.48
CA GLU A 492 -4.44 -34.82 3.71
C GLU A 492 -3.68 -34.47 5.00
N GLN A 493 -2.37 -34.20 4.90
CA GLN A 493 -1.53 -33.80 6.03
C GLN A 493 -1.79 -32.35 6.49
N LEU A 494 -2.51 -31.56 5.70
CA LEU A 494 -2.82 -30.16 6.00
C LEU A 494 -4.31 -30.01 6.32
N THR A 495 -4.62 -29.90 7.61
CA THR A 495 -5.99 -29.64 8.07
C THR A 495 -6.34 -28.16 7.88
N LEU A 496 -7.38 -27.88 7.10
CA LEU A 496 -7.85 -26.52 6.89
C LEU A 496 -8.83 -26.09 7.99
N PRO A 497 -8.87 -24.79 8.34
CA PRO A 497 -9.91 -24.24 9.22
C PRO A 497 -11.34 -24.44 8.69
N LEU A 498 -11.50 -24.53 7.37
CA LEU A 498 -12.75 -24.77 6.67
C LEU A 498 -12.59 -25.88 5.62
N GLU A 499 -13.31 -27.00 5.80
CA GLU A 499 -13.24 -28.16 4.91
C GLU A 499 -14.62 -28.62 4.42
N LEU A 500 -14.67 -29.16 3.19
CA LEU A 500 -15.87 -29.78 2.62
C LEU A 500 -15.76 -31.29 2.62
N THR A 501 -16.59 -31.93 3.44
CA THR A 501 -16.65 -33.39 3.53
C THR A 501 -17.88 -33.91 2.76
N GLY A 502 -17.64 -34.83 1.82
CA GLY A 502 -18.69 -35.49 1.05
C GLY A 502 -19.57 -34.55 0.22
N GLY A 503 -19.03 -33.41 -0.22
CA GLY A 503 -19.71 -32.41 -1.06
C GLY A 503 -20.78 -31.57 -0.36
N ARG A 504 -21.12 -31.90 0.91
CA ARG A 504 -22.36 -31.41 1.56
C ARG A 504 -22.20 -31.08 3.04
N ALA A 505 -21.09 -31.42 3.66
CA ALA A 505 -20.81 -31.11 5.05
C ALA A 505 -19.65 -30.13 5.10
N LEU A 506 -19.94 -28.87 5.42
CA LEU A 506 -18.92 -27.86 5.62
C LEU A 506 -18.52 -27.87 7.09
N GLU A 507 -17.30 -28.27 7.37
CA GLU A 507 -16.73 -28.43 8.70
C GLU A 507 -15.85 -27.22 9.02
N VAL A 508 -16.13 -26.58 10.15
CA VAL A 508 -15.42 -25.40 10.64
C VAL A 508 -14.69 -25.79 11.92
N VAL A 509 -13.38 -25.58 11.94
CA VAL A 509 -12.51 -25.84 13.10
C VAL A 509 -11.79 -24.55 13.49
N ALA A 510 -11.83 -24.23 14.78
CA ALA A 510 -10.98 -23.20 15.36
C ALA A 510 -9.67 -23.79 15.88
N ARG A 511 -8.61 -22.99 15.88
CA ARG A 511 -7.31 -23.41 16.42
C ARG A 511 -7.47 -23.85 17.89
N GLY A 512 -6.91 -25.01 18.21
CA GLY A 512 -6.94 -25.57 19.57
C GLY A 512 -8.21 -26.34 19.92
N GLU A 513 -9.18 -26.39 19.02
CA GLU A 513 -10.37 -27.23 19.15
C GLU A 513 -10.19 -28.54 18.37
N GLU A 514 -10.61 -29.65 18.97
CA GLU A 514 -10.56 -30.97 18.33
C GLU A 514 -11.86 -31.31 17.58
N ASP A 515 -12.99 -30.75 18.02
CA ASP A 515 -14.32 -31.07 17.47
C ASP A 515 -14.78 -30.01 16.44
N PRO A 516 -14.99 -30.37 15.16
CA PRO A 516 -15.53 -29.46 14.17
C PRO A 516 -17.00 -29.13 14.44
N SER A 517 -17.40 -27.90 14.09
CA SER A 517 -18.82 -27.59 13.89
C SER A 517 -19.20 -27.81 12.43
N THR A 518 -20.29 -28.54 12.19
CA THR A 518 -20.70 -28.94 10.84
C THR A 518 -21.96 -28.21 10.37
N LEU A 519 -21.90 -27.57 9.19
CA LEU A 519 -23.07 -27.15 8.43
C LEU A 519 -23.37 -28.19 7.35
N ARG A 520 -24.61 -28.71 7.31
CA ARG A 520 -25.02 -29.72 6.33
C ARG A 520 -25.97 -29.14 5.29
N PHE A 521 -25.65 -29.35 4.01
CA PHE A 521 -26.41 -28.88 2.87
C PHE A 521 -27.28 -29.99 2.25
N TYR A 522 -28.45 -29.58 1.73
CA TYR A 522 -29.38 -30.47 1.04
C TYR A 522 -29.00 -30.76 -0.41
N GLU A 523 -28.01 -30.06 -0.93
CA GLU A 523 -27.44 -30.22 -2.27
C GLU A 523 -25.92 -30.15 -2.15
N ASP A 524 -25.22 -30.67 -3.16
CA ASP A 524 -23.77 -30.53 -3.24
C ASP A 524 -23.44 -29.05 -3.43
N ILE A 525 -22.41 -28.59 -2.73
CA ILE A 525 -21.94 -27.21 -2.82
C ILE A 525 -20.55 -27.16 -3.39
N ASP A 526 -20.31 -26.11 -4.17
CA ASP A 526 -19.02 -25.76 -4.71
C ASP A 526 -18.54 -24.45 -4.09
N PHE A 527 -17.26 -24.37 -3.75
CA PHE A 527 -16.64 -23.14 -3.31
C PHE A 527 -15.15 -23.09 -3.62
N ALA A 528 -14.63 -21.87 -3.61
CA ALA A 528 -13.22 -21.60 -3.46
C ALA A 528 -12.95 -20.95 -2.10
N SER A 529 -11.76 -21.19 -1.56
CA SER A 529 -11.33 -20.55 -0.34
C SER A 529 -9.87 -20.18 -0.40
N LEU A 530 -9.56 -19.06 0.26
CA LEU A 530 -8.23 -18.66 0.62
C LEU A 530 -8.15 -18.73 2.15
N GLN A 531 -7.23 -19.52 2.71
CA GLN A 531 -7.18 -19.79 4.14
C GLN A 531 -5.77 -19.65 4.68
N VAL A 532 -5.64 -19.04 5.86
CA VAL A 532 -4.37 -19.04 6.60
C VAL A 532 -4.42 -20.19 7.61
N VAL A 533 -3.59 -21.21 7.34
CA VAL A 533 -3.42 -22.37 8.20
C VAL A 533 -2.24 -22.14 9.12
N GLU A 534 -2.46 -22.29 10.42
CA GLU A 534 -1.39 -22.21 11.43
C GLU A 534 -1.03 -23.63 11.87
N ASP A 535 0.10 -24.13 11.38
CA ASP A 535 0.60 -25.47 11.66
C ASP A 535 1.83 -25.36 12.58
N GLY A 536 1.58 -25.50 13.89
CA GLY A 536 2.58 -25.19 14.92
C GLY A 536 2.95 -23.70 14.93
N ASP A 537 4.22 -23.41 14.62
CA ASP A 537 4.78 -22.05 14.57
C ASP A 537 4.81 -21.47 13.15
N ARG A 538 4.44 -22.25 12.13
CA ARG A 538 4.41 -21.77 10.74
C ARG A 538 3.00 -21.40 10.28
N ALA A 539 2.97 -20.50 9.30
CA ALA A 539 1.76 -20.08 8.61
C ALA A 539 1.82 -20.54 7.15
N VAL A 540 0.74 -21.14 6.66
CA VAL A 540 0.58 -21.54 5.26
C VAL A 540 -0.68 -20.90 4.70
N LEU A 541 -0.53 -20.08 3.66
CA LEU A 541 -1.64 -19.52 2.90
C LEU A 541 -2.07 -20.54 1.83
N VAL A 542 -3.25 -21.11 1.99
CA VAL A 542 -3.80 -22.12 1.08
C VAL A 542 -4.89 -21.51 0.23
N ALA A 543 -4.68 -21.50 -1.08
CA ALA A 543 -5.69 -21.16 -2.08
C ALA A 543 -6.24 -22.47 -2.67
N SER A 544 -7.48 -22.80 -2.36
CA SER A 544 -8.09 -24.08 -2.72
C SER A 544 -9.47 -23.91 -3.34
N THR A 545 -9.93 -24.95 -4.03
CA THR A 545 -11.24 -25.03 -4.67
C THR A 545 -11.80 -26.44 -4.56
N THR A 546 -13.12 -26.57 -4.42
CA THR A 546 -13.80 -27.87 -4.40
C THR A 546 -14.20 -28.33 -5.79
N SER A 547 -14.38 -27.42 -6.75
CA SER A 547 -14.62 -27.77 -8.15
C SER A 547 -14.22 -26.68 -9.14
N GLY A 548 -13.32 -27.06 -10.07
CA GLY A 548 -12.80 -26.15 -11.08
C GLY A 548 -12.05 -24.93 -10.50
N SER A 549 -11.34 -24.19 -11.33
CA SER A 549 -10.58 -23.03 -10.83
C SER A 549 -11.32 -21.70 -10.93
N ALA A 550 -12.48 -21.65 -11.59
CA ALA A 550 -13.18 -20.40 -11.91
C ALA A 550 -13.57 -19.61 -10.65
N GLU A 551 -14.04 -20.29 -9.59
CA GLU A 551 -14.38 -19.64 -8.33
C GLU A 551 -13.14 -19.15 -7.58
N LEU A 552 -12.00 -19.84 -7.72
CA LEU A 552 -10.74 -19.40 -7.14
C LEU A 552 -10.21 -18.17 -7.89
N ASP A 553 -10.24 -18.19 -9.22
CA ASP A 553 -9.87 -17.05 -10.07
C ASP A 553 -10.73 -15.83 -9.71
N ARG A 554 -12.05 -16.00 -9.61
CA ARG A 554 -12.97 -14.95 -9.17
C ARG A 554 -12.64 -14.39 -7.78
N THR A 555 -12.19 -15.24 -6.86
CA THR A 555 -11.76 -14.80 -5.52
C THR A 555 -10.50 -13.94 -5.59
N LEU A 556 -9.51 -14.35 -6.39
CA LEU A 556 -8.25 -13.62 -6.55
C LEU A 556 -8.44 -12.31 -7.32
N ASP A 557 -9.29 -12.32 -8.35
CA ASP A 557 -9.67 -11.12 -9.11
C ASP A 557 -10.39 -10.12 -8.19
N TRP A 558 -11.36 -10.59 -7.39
CA TRP A 558 -12.01 -9.75 -6.39
C TRP A 558 -11.02 -9.17 -5.39
N LEU A 559 -10.00 -9.91 -4.96
CA LEU A 559 -8.97 -9.34 -4.08
C LEU A 559 -8.11 -8.28 -4.78
N SER A 560 -7.88 -8.41 -6.10
CA SER A 560 -7.00 -7.55 -6.89
C SER A 560 -7.70 -6.29 -7.42
N ASP A 561 -9.02 -6.33 -7.61
CA ASP A 561 -9.84 -5.21 -8.09
C ASP A 561 -9.79 -3.96 -7.18
N ASP A 562 -9.39 -4.13 -5.92
CA ASP A 562 -9.33 -3.06 -4.93
C ASP A 562 -8.12 -3.28 -4.01
N LYS A 563 -7.13 -2.40 -4.18
CA LYS A 563 -5.83 -2.43 -3.49
C LYS A 563 -5.95 -2.47 -1.96
N ASP A 564 -7.05 -2.00 -1.40
CA ASP A 564 -7.23 -1.92 0.05
C ASP A 564 -7.78 -3.24 0.64
N ARG A 565 -8.34 -4.15 -0.18
CA ARG A 565 -8.97 -5.39 0.30
C ARG A 565 -8.00 -6.29 1.05
N TRP A 566 -6.82 -6.53 0.49
CA TRP A 566 -5.76 -7.30 1.15
C TRP A 566 -5.35 -6.71 2.50
N GLY A 567 -5.21 -5.38 2.56
CA GLY A 567 -4.91 -4.64 3.79
C GLY A 567 -6.04 -4.68 4.83
N ALA A 568 -7.28 -4.90 4.38
CA ALA A 568 -8.48 -4.93 5.21
C ALA A 568 -8.91 -6.33 5.65
N LEU A 569 -8.35 -7.42 5.08
CA LEU A 569 -8.70 -8.79 5.48
C LEU A 569 -8.48 -9.02 6.98
N ARG A 570 -9.45 -9.71 7.59
CA ARG A 570 -9.46 -10.12 8.99
C ARG A 570 -9.73 -11.62 9.12
N GLY A 571 -9.31 -12.23 10.22
CA GLY A 571 -9.54 -13.64 10.47
C GLY A 571 -8.65 -14.52 9.60
N ASN A 572 -9.11 -15.74 9.29
CA ASN A 572 -8.26 -16.79 8.70
C ASN A 572 -8.87 -17.47 7.47
N VAL A 573 -10.08 -17.09 7.03
CA VAL A 573 -10.72 -17.68 5.86
C VAL A 573 -11.39 -16.59 5.02
N VAL A 574 -11.11 -16.58 3.71
CA VAL A 574 -11.94 -15.96 2.68
C VAL A 574 -12.68 -17.08 1.98
N PHE A 575 -14.00 -17.02 1.97
CA PHE A 575 -14.88 -18.01 1.38
C PHE A 575 -15.64 -17.41 0.20
N THR A 576 -15.68 -18.15 -0.91
CA THR A 576 -16.35 -17.73 -2.13
C THR A 576 -17.20 -18.87 -2.67
N ALA A 577 -18.51 -18.65 -2.78
CA ALA A 577 -19.46 -19.61 -3.37
C ALA A 577 -20.16 -18.99 -4.59
N PRO A 578 -20.65 -19.82 -5.53
CA PRO A 578 -21.30 -19.35 -6.75
C PRO A 578 -22.38 -18.30 -6.48
N SER A 579 -22.37 -17.23 -7.29
CA SER A 579 -23.34 -16.12 -7.22
C SER A 579 -23.37 -15.35 -5.89
N ARG A 580 -22.29 -15.40 -5.10
CA ARG A 580 -22.09 -14.61 -3.88
C ARG A 580 -20.75 -13.90 -3.92
N ASP A 581 -20.70 -12.70 -3.37
CA ASP A 581 -19.43 -12.00 -3.18
C ASP A 581 -18.56 -12.74 -2.16
N PRO A 582 -17.22 -12.73 -2.31
CA PRO A 582 -16.32 -13.29 -1.32
C PRO A 582 -16.55 -12.69 0.07
N LEU A 583 -16.45 -13.52 1.11
CA LEU A 583 -16.60 -13.09 2.49
C LEU A 583 -15.39 -13.51 3.33
N SER A 584 -14.91 -12.60 4.16
CA SER A 584 -13.84 -12.84 5.12
C SER A 584 -14.44 -13.21 6.49
N LEU A 585 -13.90 -14.24 7.13
CA LEU A 585 -14.37 -14.75 8.42
C LEU A 585 -13.21 -15.21 9.29
N SER A 586 -13.42 -15.13 10.61
CA SER A 586 -12.60 -15.77 11.63
C SER A 586 -13.32 -17.05 12.09
N THR A 587 -12.66 -18.21 12.05
CA THR A 587 -13.28 -19.45 12.50
C THR A 587 -13.55 -19.44 14.01
N THR A 588 -12.68 -18.80 14.80
CA THR A 588 -12.91 -18.58 16.25
C THR A 588 -14.17 -17.77 16.51
N GLU A 589 -14.37 -16.66 15.79
CA GLU A 589 -15.57 -15.83 15.94
C GLU A 589 -16.82 -16.51 15.42
N ALA A 590 -16.72 -17.25 14.31
CA ALA A 590 -17.82 -17.99 13.73
C ALA A 590 -18.36 -19.08 14.69
N LEU A 591 -17.49 -19.67 15.50
CA LEU A 591 -17.85 -20.64 16.54
C LEU A 591 -18.27 -20.00 17.86
N GLY A 592 -18.26 -18.67 17.96
CA GLY A 592 -18.59 -17.95 19.19
C GLY A 592 -17.60 -18.19 20.33
N LEU A 593 -16.39 -18.63 20.02
CA LEU A 593 -15.33 -18.84 21.00
C LEU A 593 -14.78 -17.48 21.44
N PRO A 594 -14.38 -17.33 22.72
CA PRO A 594 -13.71 -16.12 23.15
C PRO A 594 -12.42 -15.98 22.32
N ALA A 595 -12.23 -14.85 21.65
CA ALA A 595 -10.92 -14.49 21.13
C ALA A 595 -9.90 -14.63 22.28
N GLU A 596 -8.74 -15.24 22.01
CA GLU A 596 -7.67 -15.36 23.02
C GLU A 596 -7.35 -13.96 23.56
N LYS A 597 -7.88 -13.65 24.75
CA LYS A 597 -7.59 -12.40 25.43
C LYS A 597 -6.15 -12.48 25.93
N SER A 598 -5.27 -11.68 25.36
CA SER A 598 -4.01 -11.32 26.02
C SER A 598 -4.31 -10.70 27.40
N ALA A 599 -3.45 -10.99 28.36
CA ALA A 599 -3.68 -10.78 29.78
C ALA A 599 -4.02 -9.32 30.17
N ASP A 600 -5.28 -9.16 30.59
CA ASP A 600 -5.89 -8.27 31.58
C ASP A 600 -6.21 -6.78 31.29
N GLY A 601 -7.41 -6.38 31.78
CA GLY A 601 -7.96 -5.03 31.68
C GLY A 601 -9.47 -4.85 31.94
N GLY A 602 -10.03 -5.37 33.06
CA GLY A 602 -11.23 -4.81 33.72
C GLY A 602 -12.65 -5.31 33.29
N PRO A 603 -13.59 -5.55 34.23
CA PRO A 603 -14.82 -6.34 34.01
C PRO A 603 -16.06 -5.59 33.47
N VAL A 604 -15.93 -4.40 32.86
CA VAL A 604 -17.11 -3.53 32.59
C VAL A 604 -17.60 -3.54 31.14
N ARG A 605 -16.86 -4.09 30.17
CA ARG A 605 -17.22 -3.99 28.74
C ARG A 605 -17.90 -5.22 28.13
N THR A 606 -17.95 -6.36 28.83
CA THR A 606 -18.51 -7.63 28.32
C THR A 606 -20.05 -7.70 28.33
N ALA A 607 -20.76 -6.74 28.92
CA ALA A 607 -22.22 -6.81 29.06
C ALA A 607 -23.03 -6.20 27.90
N LEU A 608 -22.44 -5.42 26.99
CA LEU A 608 -23.22 -4.66 25.98
C LEU A 608 -23.18 -5.22 24.55
N ILE A 609 -22.19 -6.05 24.18
CA ILE A 609 -22.09 -6.59 22.81
C ILE A 609 -22.90 -7.89 22.65
N VAL A 610 -23.09 -8.66 23.73
CA VAL A 610 -23.86 -9.92 23.73
C VAL A 610 -25.37 -9.68 23.53
N GLY A 611 -25.89 -8.49 23.86
CA GLY A 611 -27.32 -8.18 23.75
C GLY A 611 -27.83 -7.86 22.33
N SER A 612 -26.95 -7.44 21.42
CA SER A 612 -27.34 -6.99 20.07
C SER A 612 -27.47 -8.12 19.04
N VAL A 613 -26.69 -9.20 19.18
CA VAL A 613 -26.70 -10.32 18.21
C VAL A 613 -27.89 -11.27 18.46
N THR A 614 -28.34 -11.42 19.71
CA THR A 614 -29.51 -12.26 20.02
C THR A 614 -30.82 -11.67 19.47
N LEU A 615 -30.91 -10.35 19.30
CA LEU A 615 -32.10 -9.68 18.78
C LEU A 615 -32.24 -9.81 17.25
N VAL A 616 -31.14 -9.82 16.51
CA VAL A 616 -31.14 -9.97 15.05
C VAL A 616 -31.41 -11.42 14.62
N ALA A 617 -30.79 -12.40 15.30
CA ALA A 617 -31.07 -13.82 15.05
C ALA A 617 -32.50 -14.22 15.45
N GLY A 618 -33.04 -13.64 16.54
CA GLY A 618 -34.41 -13.87 16.98
C GLY A 618 -35.47 -13.29 16.02
N LEU A 619 -35.23 -12.12 15.43
CA LEU A 619 -36.15 -11.49 14.48
C LEU A 619 -36.14 -12.18 13.11
N ALA A 620 -34.99 -12.69 12.65
CA ALA A 620 -34.89 -13.45 11.40
C ALA A 620 -35.61 -14.82 11.50
N LEU A 621 -35.49 -15.52 12.63
CA LEU A 621 -36.18 -16.79 12.87
C LEU A 621 -37.68 -16.61 13.14
N GLY A 622 -38.09 -15.54 13.84
CA GLY A 622 -39.50 -15.21 14.07
C GLY A 622 -40.27 -14.84 12.79
N GLY A 623 -39.61 -14.13 11.86
CA GLY A 623 -40.21 -13.73 10.58
C GLY A 623 -40.51 -14.91 9.65
N LEU A 624 -39.63 -15.92 9.60
CA LEU A 624 -39.80 -17.11 8.76
C LEU A 624 -40.92 -18.04 9.25
N VAL A 625 -41.11 -18.17 10.57
CA VAL A 625 -42.18 -19.00 11.16
C VAL A 625 -43.57 -18.36 10.98
N TRP A 626 -43.66 -17.02 11.02
CA TRP A 626 -44.93 -16.32 10.80
C TRP A 626 -45.40 -16.34 9.34
N LEU A 627 -44.48 -16.37 8.38
CA LEU A 627 -44.79 -16.53 6.95
C LEU A 627 -45.20 -17.97 6.60
N ALA A 628 -44.59 -18.98 7.24
CA ALA A 628 -44.94 -20.40 7.02
C ALA A 628 -46.30 -20.79 7.61
N THR A 629 -46.76 -20.12 8.67
CA THR A 629 -48.05 -20.43 9.33
C THR A 629 -49.25 -19.76 8.64
N ARG A 630 -49.01 -18.76 7.77
CA ARG A 630 -50.08 -18.02 7.07
C ARG A 630 -50.46 -18.63 5.71
N SER A 631 -49.59 -19.45 5.11
CA SER A 631 -49.86 -20.15 3.84
C SER A 631 -50.64 -21.47 3.99
N GLY A 632 -50.88 -21.94 5.22
CA GLY A 632 -51.56 -23.21 5.51
C GLY A 632 -53.08 -23.15 5.75
N ARG A 633 -53.74 -21.98 5.63
CA ARG A 633 -55.19 -21.83 5.88
C ARG A 633 -55.94 -21.16 4.73
N SER A 634 -55.94 -21.80 3.57
CA SER A 634 -57.02 -21.62 2.59
C SER A 634 -57.25 -22.93 1.83
N GLY A 635 -58.16 -23.77 2.34
CA GLY A 635 -58.58 -24.96 1.58
C GLY A 635 -59.27 -26.07 2.38
N ARG A 636 -60.50 -25.86 2.87
CA ARG A 636 -61.54 -26.88 2.80
C ARG A 636 -62.95 -26.34 3.08
N ARG A 637 -63.84 -26.62 2.12
CA ARG A 637 -65.27 -26.34 2.05
C ARG A 637 -66.09 -27.10 3.11
N SER A 638 -67.09 -26.43 3.68
CA SER A 638 -68.53 -26.72 3.54
C SER A 638 -69.33 -25.63 4.22
#